data_AF-A0A1C6K9S0-F1
#
_entry.id   AF-A0A1C6K9S0-F1
#
_cell.length_a   1.000
_cell.length_b   1.000
_cell.length_c   1.000
_cell.angle_alpha   90.00
_cell.angle_beta   90.00
_cell.angle_gamma   90.00
#
_symmetry.space_group_name_H-M   'P 1'
#
loop_
_entity.id
_entity.type
_entity.pdbx_description
1 polymer ?
#
loop_
_entity_poly.entity_id
_entity_poly.type
_entity_poly.pdbx_seq_one_letter_code
_entity_poly.pdbx_strand_id
1 'polypeptide(L)'
;MSSLYEVSSLIALVMNKQSVLSQVLGILTRGTKIDVINISDGWAQFRYNNTNAYVKNTSLKSINNQTIVETGSVIIKYLDLDTNAEVYTSQLLNNLPLGTYNYDAPSIYGYKLTNHTPQIVNLTTVSPNQTIIFYYSRIVCSVTINYIDENTNTNISNSIFIDNLSLGSYSYGAIEIEGYSLNDVLTKTVTLTSHNPNVEVAFMYTKLYGSVTIKYIDENTGNSLASEDKYSNLEFGSYSYTAKAILDYKLISNSTQTTTISDTNLNTILIFKYAKIFGSVTIKYIDIYTDSNLKEPTIISNLPLGEYTYDSIEFHGYNIINSDTQSVTLSQITPDVTIIFEYEKIVIPADLNLNEVPYISTYYIKPIVKPSEEVLIDYYITDYYYKEYLEDDYSLTFTVTVRIGGKEDKIYHNLKAGDHQVSLGSFSIEGEQKFSILCTDKYGRNSHELFNFFLVQGDVKVKEYVMTEDDLATYNIKNTDDYEEKVYVKVDKLTDTTTGTKIEEVANATVVPSHKYICFIGTTEEDENGNPIMQTTAARFWLNTIVKYADDYDKNAVLTEATNTRIGLQKLLDDKKAAGYNRLLLLPGIYRIDHLGTIYVPDRFTLNMNGATLKENQFTGDSSLMISLDSTFDSHVLNGNIEGDYFSHDYVNSTNNSEWCMGTSISGLCKYSSFENIKIKNITGYGAGSGISKKSGYIYFAKALGNVFKLGDISIIDGSIISSTERQSTDFIDISSHTKYDYIAINKYLGYQGMLGGSWSLILHFYDNSKKYIKSISAFQYRRTRIPSNSYFMKVTILSSTASSDFWIVYFKVPCHCNFTNIEFNNCRCVGLAQGAMNDMFVNNCKFTLNGQSGAFCAYDAEDGWDQMQDVTIKNCNFINNYRNDFLTCAGHNFIIDGQVNGKIYMWERTRSSVIINCNNTNITLQSGGANTIVKHGIYRVYNNNFTDGNVANNLSKNNSCIGSLSGVIYNSIIGAYGDNSFYNNCEINISKSFICNLYKITMINCTLKPIPEFNDRYKLSFMTGHNESYYFENCNFLGKSSLGGNADFYSGHFFKCNFENVNIFPNVNANSDDLILFENCSINCSENNLIYYRPFAYTKGTFTNLEFKDCIITISKTNSSFIYAYAKPNGSCEFNNCNFIISSIFTIFDGYPSYIDNITDYSLNFINSPLLENTKLISDTFKSNKNIKITIK
;
A
#
# COMPACT_ATOMS: atom_id res chain seq x y z
N MET A 1 -49.01 60.63 98.03
CA MET A 1 -48.08 59.59 97.54
C MET A 1 -48.94 58.43 97.09
N SER A 2 -49.08 58.22 95.79
CA SER A 2 -49.66 56.97 95.31
C SER A 2 -48.66 55.86 95.61
N SER A 3 -49.14 54.89 96.35
CA SER A 3 -48.36 53.75 96.77
C SER A 3 -48.53 52.68 95.72
N LEU A 4 -47.44 52.13 95.19
CA LEU A 4 -47.54 51.08 94.19
C LEU A 4 -47.96 49.78 94.88
N TYR A 5 -49.08 49.21 94.45
CA TYR A 5 -49.57 47.90 94.87
C TYR A 5 -49.72 46.97 93.66
N GLU A 6 -49.60 45.67 93.86
CA GLU A 6 -49.82 44.66 92.84
C GLU A 6 -51.01 43.75 93.21
N VAL A 7 -51.88 43.44 92.26
CA VAL A 7 -53.02 42.53 92.47
C VAL A 7 -52.49 41.11 92.71
N SER A 8 -52.70 40.60 93.92
CA SER A 8 -52.15 39.32 94.41
C SER A 8 -53.12 38.14 94.26
N SER A 9 -54.39 38.41 93.98
CA SER A 9 -55.46 37.44 93.76
C SER A 9 -55.69 37.15 92.26
N LEU A 10 -56.31 36.01 91.92
CA LEU A 10 -56.50 35.58 90.51
C LEU A 10 -57.26 36.64 89.67
N ILE A 11 -58.33 37.17 90.25
CA ILE A 11 -59.10 38.31 89.76
C ILE A 11 -59.54 39.19 90.95
N ALA A 12 -59.59 40.51 90.74
CA ALA A 12 -60.05 41.49 91.71
C ALA A 12 -61.07 42.42 91.04
N LEU A 13 -62.25 42.57 91.65
CA LEU A 13 -63.33 43.39 91.11
C LEU A 13 -63.09 44.87 91.41
N VAL A 14 -63.21 45.71 90.39
CA VAL A 14 -63.11 47.17 90.46
C VAL A 14 -64.50 47.75 90.62
N MET A 15 -64.72 48.51 91.68
CA MET A 15 -66.03 49.00 92.11
C MET A 15 -66.08 50.52 92.01
N ASN A 16 -67.26 51.09 91.75
CA ASN A 16 -67.42 52.54 91.71
C ASN A 16 -67.51 53.20 93.10
N LYS A 17 -67.77 52.42 94.16
CA LYS A 17 -67.83 52.87 95.56
C LYS A 17 -67.25 51.80 96.48
N GLN A 18 -66.97 52.15 97.75
CA GLN A 18 -66.37 51.27 98.77
C GLN A 18 -67.39 50.28 99.36
N SER A 19 -68.03 49.47 98.50
CA SER A 19 -69.02 48.46 98.91
C SER A 19 -69.08 47.32 97.90
N VAL A 20 -69.22 46.08 98.41
CA VAL A 20 -69.37 44.87 97.59
C VAL A 20 -70.70 44.82 96.82
N LEU A 21 -71.68 45.64 97.22
CA LEU A 21 -73.00 45.73 96.57
C LEU A 21 -73.06 46.89 95.54
N SER A 22 -71.95 47.59 95.31
CA SER A 22 -71.89 48.71 94.36
C SER A 22 -71.66 48.24 92.91
N GLN A 23 -71.76 49.13 91.93
CA GLN A 23 -71.61 48.76 90.53
C GLN A 23 -70.15 48.38 90.23
N VAL A 24 -69.96 47.20 89.63
CA VAL A 24 -68.67 46.73 89.12
C VAL A 24 -68.33 47.52 87.85
N LEU A 25 -67.20 48.23 87.88
CA LEU A 25 -66.65 49.00 86.76
C LEU A 25 -65.72 48.16 85.87
N GLY A 26 -65.15 47.08 86.40
CA GLY A 26 -64.24 46.19 85.67
C GLY A 26 -63.60 45.12 86.56
N ILE A 27 -62.68 44.33 85.99
CA ILE A 27 -61.92 43.29 86.70
C ILE A 27 -60.43 43.51 86.43
N LEU A 28 -59.60 43.39 87.47
CA LEU A 28 -58.14 43.34 87.39
C LEU A 28 -57.67 41.90 87.60
N THR A 29 -56.68 41.45 86.86
CA THR A 29 -56.11 40.11 86.98
C THR A 29 -54.84 40.12 87.84
N ARG A 30 -54.44 38.94 88.34
CA ARG A 30 -53.21 38.78 89.12
C ARG A 30 -51.98 39.36 88.41
N GLY A 31 -51.14 40.06 89.15
CA GLY A 31 -49.92 40.69 88.65
C GLY A 31 -50.10 42.12 88.11
N THR A 32 -51.35 42.60 87.97
CA THR A 32 -51.59 44.00 87.58
C THR A 32 -51.15 44.95 88.69
N LYS A 33 -50.22 45.87 88.38
CA LYS A 33 -49.77 46.91 89.30
C LYS A 33 -50.67 48.13 89.19
N ILE A 34 -51.11 48.64 90.33
CA ILE A 34 -51.97 49.82 90.43
C ILE A 34 -51.39 50.81 91.45
N ASP A 35 -51.45 52.08 91.09
CA ASP A 35 -51.09 53.19 91.96
C ASP A 35 -52.26 53.52 92.89
N VAL A 36 -52.18 53.03 94.13
CA VAL A 36 -53.22 53.22 95.13
C VAL A 36 -53.08 54.62 95.71
N ILE A 37 -54.13 55.41 95.55
CA ILE A 37 -54.22 56.79 96.03
C ILE A 37 -54.45 56.80 97.55
N ASN A 38 -55.31 55.90 98.04
CA ASN A 38 -55.62 55.74 99.46
C ASN A 38 -56.26 54.36 99.73
N ILE A 39 -56.21 53.87 100.97
CA ILE A 39 -56.95 52.69 101.43
C ILE A 39 -57.83 53.12 102.62
N SER A 40 -59.15 52.94 102.52
CA SER A 40 -60.08 53.12 103.65
C SER A 40 -61.17 52.05 103.62
N ASP A 41 -61.63 51.64 104.81
CA ASP A 41 -62.68 50.63 105.00
C ASP A 41 -62.43 49.28 104.28
N GLY A 42 -61.17 48.88 104.16
CA GLY A 42 -60.76 47.64 103.49
C GLY A 42 -60.74 47.72 101.96
N TRP A 43 -60.95 48.90 101.38
CA TRP A 43 -60.93 49.16 99.94
C TRP A 43 -59.79 50.11 99.56
N ALA A 44 -59.02 49.72 98.55
CA ALA A 44 -57.97 50.52 97.93
C ALA A 44 -58.55 51.35 96.78
N GLN A 45 -58.46 52.67 96.90
CA GLN A 45 -58.87 53.64 95.89
C GLN A 45 -57.75 53.87 94.88
N PHE A 46 -58.07 53.80 93.60
CA PHE A 46 -57.16 54.11 92.49
C PHE A 46 -57.97 54.67 91.31
N ARG A 47 -57.30 55.11 90.24
CA ARG A 47 -57.98 55.59 89.02
C ARG A 47 -58.20 54.43 88.04
N TYR A 48 -59.44 54.24 87.59
CA TYR A 48 -59.79 53.28 86.54
C TYR A 48 -60.62 53.99 85.46
N ASN A 49 -60.15 53.96 84.20
CA ASN A 49 -60.71 54.75 83.09
C ASN A 49 -61.01 56.22 83.46
N ASN A 50 -60.03 56.89 84.09
CA ASN A 50 -60.06 58.29 84.57
C ASN A 50 -61.06 58.64 85.69
N THR A 51 -61.84 57.69 86.22
CA THR A 51 -62.72 57.89 87.38
C THR A 51 -62.15 57.25 88.64
N ASN A 52 -62.60 57.69 89.83
CA ASN A 52 -62.22 57.09 91.09
C ASN A 52 -62.89 55.72 91.23
N ALA A 53 -62.10 54.69 91.43
CA ALA A 53 -62.56 53.32 91.57
C ALA A 53 -61.88 52.64 92.78
N TYR A 54 -62.47 51.54 93.22
CA TYR A 54 -62.13 50.89 94.48
C TYR A 54 -62.00 49.39 94.28
N VAL A 55 -60.94 48.79 94.81
CA VAL A 55 -60.74 47.33 94.81
C VAL A 55 -60.50 46.85 96.23
N LYS A 56 -60.92 45.64 96.60
CA LYS A 56 -60.68 45.15 97.97
C LYS A 56 -59.19 45.05 98.24
N ASN A 57 -58.74 45.68 99.32
CA ASN A 57 -57.32 45.74 99.71
C ASN A 57 -56.72 44.34 99.94
N THR A 58 -57.52 43.37 100.41
CA THR A 58 -57.09 41.96 100.56
C THR A 58 -56.64 41.30 99.26
N SER A 59 -56.97 41.91 98.11
CA SER A 59 -56.63 41.43 96.77
C SER A 59 -55.32 42.04 96.25
N LEU A 60 -54.66 42.89 97.04
CA LEU A 60 -53.46 43.65 96.68
C LEU A 60 -52.27 43.35 97.59
N LYS A 61 -51.05 43.56 97.10
CA LYS A 61 -49.78 43.49 97.83
C LYS A 61 -49.01 44.81 97.67
N SER A 62 -48.67 45.48 98.76
CA SER A 62 -47.88 46.73 98.77
C SER A 62 -46.42 46.46 98.39
N ILE A 63 -45.76 47.39 97.67
CA ILE A 63 -44.38 47.19 97.18
C ILE A 63 -43.35 48.20 97.74
N ASN A 64 -43.75 49.26 98.47
CA ASN A 64 -43.04 49.97 99.57
C ASN A 64 -43.63 51.38 99.82
N ASN A 65 -43.74 51.81 101.09
CA ASN A 65 -44.49 52.99 101.54
C ASN A 65 -43.92 53.68 102.80
N GLN A 66 -43.87 55.02 102.76
CA GLN A 66 -44.13 56.04 103.83
C GLN A 66 -43.11 56.24 105.00
N THR A 67 -42.89 57.41 105.64
CA THR A 67 -43.48 58.80 105.69
C THR A 67 -42.51 59.80 106.39
N ILE A 68 -42.74 61.14 106.33
CA ILE A 68 -41.87 62.28 106.78
C ILE A 68 -42.52 63.18 107.88
N VAL A 69 -41.69 63.84 108.72
CA VAL A 69 -41.94 64.87 109.77
C VAL A 69 -41.16 66.18 109.41
N GLU A 70 -41.56 67.39 109.83
CA GLU A 70 -40.89 68.69 109.52
C GLU A 70 -39.52 68.89 110.20
N THR A 71 -38.57 69.50 109.46
CA THR A 71 -37.12 69.27 109.63
C THR A 71 -36.23 70.30 108.89
N GLY A 72 -34.96 70.51 109.31
CA GLY A 72 -33.92 71.34 108.67
C GLY A 72 -32.77 70.54 107.98
N SER A 73 -31.65 71.17 107.57
CA SER A 73 -30.52 70.51 106.88
C SER A 73 -29.09 70.94 107.26
N VAL A 74 -28.07 70.10 106.97
CA VAL A 74 -26.62 70.45 107.08
C VAL A 74 -25.86 70.00 105.83
N ILE A 75 -24.94 70.81 105.31
CA ILE A 75 -23.98 70.46 104.23
C ILE A 75 -22.58 70.22 104.81
N ILE A 76 -21.87 69.17 104.40
CA ILE A 76 -20.48 68.86 104.81
C ILE A 76 -19.61 68.73 103.55
N LYS A 77 -18.45 69.40 103.48
CA LYS A 77 -17.51 69.33 102.33
C LYS A 77 -16.12 68.82 102.74
N TYR A 78 -15.39 68.18 101.81
CA TYR A 78 -14.03 67.66 102.03
C TYR A 78 -13.10 68.12 100.90
N LEU A 79 -12.13 68.98 101.20
CA LEU A 79 -11.32 69.69 100.21
C LEU A 79 -9.83 69.35 100.31
N ASP A 80 -9.09 69.44 99.21
CA ASP A 80 -7.62 69.41 99.19
C ASP A 80 -7.07 70.68 99.82
N LEU A 81 -6.05 70.58 100.67
CA LEU A 81 -5.49 71.74 101.40
C LEU A 81 -4.85 72.77 100.46
N ASP A 82 -4.18 72.32 99.40
CA ASP A 82 -3.38 73.21 98.53
C ASP A 82 -4.21 73.75 97.36
N THR A 83 -5.21 72.98 96.89
CA THR A 83 -5.97 73.30 95.67
C THR A 83 -7.44 73.65 95.92
N ASN A 84 -7.97 73.46 97.14
CA ASN A 84 -9.38 73.66 97.51
C ASN A 84 -10.40 72.85 96.67
N ALA A 85 -9.96 71.91 95.84
CA ALA A 85 -10.85 71.03 95.09
C ALA A 85 -11.46 69.96 96.02
N GLU A 86 -12.69 69.51 95.76
CA GLU A 86 -13.27 68.41 96.55
C GLU A 86 -12.46 67.11 96.36
N VAL A 87 -11.86 66.62 97.45
CA VAL A 87 -11.13 65.32 97.50
C VAL A 87 -12.02 64.17 97.93
N TYR A 88 -13.20 64.49 98.46
CA TYR A 88 -14.26 63.53 98.75
C TYR A 88 -15.62 64.21 98.61
N THR A 89 -16.63 63.44 98.22
CA THR A 89 -17.96 63.96 97.88
C THR A 89 -18.61 64.66 99.07
N SER A 90 -19.06 65.90 98.87
CA SER A 90 -19.81 66.64 99.90
C SER A 90 -21.18 66.00 100.19
N GLN A 91 -21.57 66.01 101.47
CA GLN A 91 -22.82 65.42 101.95
C GLN A 91 -23.84 66.51 102.28
N LEU A 92 -25.09 66.34 101.82
CA LEU A 92 -26.24 67.14 102.22
C LEU A 92 -27.17 66.27 103.07
N LEU A 93 -27.33 66.61 104.34
CA LEU A 93 -28.21 65.94 105.28
C LEU A 93 -29.48 66.77 105.42
N ASN A 94 -30.52 66.39 104.68
CA ASN A 94 -31.84 67.00 104.77
C ASN A 94 -32.70 66.24 105.78
N ASN A 95 -33.79 66.87 106.17
CA ASN A 95 -34.79 66.32 107.06
C ASN A 95 -34.30 65.99 108.50
N LEU A 96 -33.44 66.85 109.04
CA LEU A 96 -32.98 66.78 110.43
C LEU A 96 -33.98 67.46 111.40
N PRO A 97 -34.34 66.85 112.54
CA PRO A 97 -35.06 67.55 113.61
C PRO A 97 -34.34 68.84 114.03
N LEU A 98 -35.06 69.84 114.52
CA LEU A 98 -34.41 71.03 115.07
C LEU A 98 -33.59 70.64 116.32
N GLY A 99 -32.29 70.98 116.37
CA GLY A 99 -31.34 70.53 117.39
C GLY A 99 -29.86 70.69 117.00
N THR A 100 -28.94 70.27 117.88
CA THR A 100 -27.47 70.31 117.67
C THR A 100 -26.94 69.01 117.06
N TYR A 101 -26.00 69.08 116.10
CA TYR A 101 -25.40 67.96 115.37
C TYR A 101 -23.87 68.04 115.31
N ASN A 102 -23.17 66.90 115.39
CA ASN A 102 -21.70 66.78 115.31
C ASN A 102 -21.30 65.84 114.15
N TYR A 103 -20.21 66.13 113.42
CA TYR A 103 -19.78 65.38 112.23
C TYR A 103 -18.27 65.10 112.18
N ASP A 104 -17.88 63.89 111.78
CA ASP A 104 -16.48 63.44 111.64
C ASP A 104 -15.97 63.39 110.18
N ALA A 105 -14.65 63.47 109.97
CA ALA A 105 -13.96 63.40 108.68
C ALA A 105 -13.50 61.96 108.30
N PRO A 106 -13.73 61.50 107.05
CA PRO A 106 -13.33 60.18 106.56
C PRO A 106 -11.84 60.07 106.19
N SER A 107 -11.30 58.85 106.06
CA SER A 107 -9.94 58.61 105.52
C SER A 107 -9.97 58.50 103.99
N ILE A 108 -9.01 59.13 103.27
CA ILE A 108 -8.99 59.21 101.79
C ILE A 108 -7.68 58.62 101.24
N TYR A 109 -7.77 57.62 100.34
CA TYR A 109 -6.61 56.95 99.74
C TYR A 109 -5.74 57.92 98.91
N GLY A 110 -4.41 57.87 99.10
CA GLY A 110 -3.46 58.77 98.44
C GLY A 110 -3.31 60.15 99.10
N TYR A 111 -4.11 60.43 100.14
CA TYR A 111 -4.15 61.70 100.86
C TYR A 111 -4.11 61.49 102.39
N LYS A 112 -3.72 62.53 103.14
CA LYS A 112 -3.63 62.55 104.61
C LYS A 112 -4.43 63.74 105.14
N LEU A 113 -5.36 63.52 106.08
CA LEU A 113 -6.20 64.57 106.69
C LEU A 113 -5.33 65.61 107.43
N THR A 114 -5.65 66.90 107.25
CA THR A 114 -4.86 68.02 107.79
C THR A 114 -5.56 68.85 108.87
N ASN A 115 -6.89 68.82 109.01
CA ASN A 115 -7.62 69.54 110.09
C ASN A 115 -8.37 68.61 111.08
N HIS A 116 -8.83 69.17 112.21
CA HIS A 116 -9.43 68.41 113.31
C HIS A 116 -10.85 67.92 112.99
N THR A 117 -11.24 66.81 113.61
CA THR A 117 -12.53 66.13 113.50
C THR A 117 -12.93 65.60 114.88
N PRO A 118 -14.19 65.75 115.37
CA PRO A 118 -15.42 66.25 114.70
C PRO A 118 -15.66 67.78 114.75
N GLN A 119 -16.59 68.29 113.90
CA GLN A 119 -17.13 69.66 113.90
C GLN A 119 -18.64 69.71 114.29
N ILE A 120 -19.11 70.80 114.92
CA ILE A 120 -20.46 70.93 115.56
C ILE A 120 -21.32 72.04 114.92
N VAL A 121 -22.62 71.82 114.68
CA VAL A 121 -23.60 72.80 114.15
C VAL A 121 -24.99 72.73 114.83
N ASN A 122 -25.77 73.83 114.80
CA ASN A 122 -27.07 73.94 115.48
C ASN A 122 -28.20 74.37 114.54
N LEU A 123 -29.29 73.60 114.45
CA LEU A 123 -30.47 73.86 113.60
C LEU A 123 -31.65 74.38 114.42
N THR A 124 -32.21 75.53 114.06
CA THR A 124 -33.34 76.18 114.76
C THR A 124 -34.46 76.57 113.78
N THR A 125 -35.66 76.91 114.27
CA THR A 125 -36.79 77.36 113.43
C THR A 125 -36.44 78.58 112.55
N VAL A 126 -35.49 79.42 112.96
CA VAL A 126 -35.04 80.62 112.23
C VAL A 126 -33.80 80.40 111.37
N SER A 127 -33.06 79.31 111.61
CA SER A 127 -31.90 78.90 110.81
C SER A 127 -31.89 77.38 110.68
N PRO A 128 -32.81 76.84 109.87
CA PRO A 128 -32.97 75.40 109.75
C PRO A 128 -31.83 74.74 108.96
N ASN A 129 -30.94 75.49 108.29
CA ASN A 129 -29.91 74.94 107.40
C ASN A 129 -28.48 75.45 107.73
N GLN A 130 -27.44 74.57 107.80
CA GLN A 130 -26.02 74.91 108.14
C GLN A 130 -24.95 74.25 107.23
N THR A 131 -23.65 74.61 107.30
CA THR A 131 -22.54 74.02 106.48
C THR A 131 -21.19 73.81 107.26
N ILE A 132 -20.42 72.74 106.97
CA ILE A 132 -19.13 72.29 107.56
C ILE A 132 -18.08 71.91 106.48
N ILE A 133 -16.76 72.06 106.72
CA ILE A 133 -15.67 71.70 105.76
C ILE A 133 -14.43 71.03 106.43
N PHE A 134 -13.84 69.97 105.81
CA PHE A 134 -12.58 69.26 106.18
C PHE A 134 -11.46 69.33 105.08
N TYR A 135 -10.15 69.25 105.40
CA TYR A 135 -8.98 69.44 104.47
C TYR A 135 -7.92 68.28 104.44
N TYR A 136 -7.19 67.98 103.31
CA TYR A 136 -6.22 66.83 103.13
C TYR A 136 -4.92 67.08 102.23
N SER A 137 -3.81 66.25 102.26
CA SER A 137 -2.49 66.35 101.47
C SER A 137 -1.76 65.00 100.97
N ARG A 138 -0.82 64.96 99.96
CA ARG A 138 -0.34 63.78 99.08
C ARG A 138 1.12 63.12 99.27
N ILE A 139 1.49 61.91 98.69
CA ILE A 139 2.76 61.03 98.83
C ILE A 139 3.59 60.67 97.48
N VAL A 140 4.95 60.35 97.42
CA VAL A 140 5.91 60.08 96.19
C VAL A 140 7.10 58.96 96.27
N CYS A 141 7.76 58.43 95.16
CA CYS A 141 8.66 57.18 94.92
C CYS A 141 9.84 57.14 93.77
N SER A 142 10.67 56.05 93.47
CA SER A 142 11.82 55.88 92.45
C SER A 142 12.26 54.43 91.88
N VAL A 143 13.14 54.25 90.81
CA VAL A 143 13.66 52.95 90.14
C VAL A 143 15.07 52.97 89.37
N THR A 144 15.85 51.85 89.24
CA THR A 144 17.14 51.64 88.43
C THR A 144 17.16 50.47 87.35
N ILE A 145 17.94 50.49 86.24
CA ILE A 145 18.00 49.48 85.10
C ILE A 145 19.44 49.12 84.56
N ASN A 146 19.76 47.87 84.13
CA ASN A 146 21.08 47.36 83.58
C ASN A 146 21.02 46.50 82.25
N TYR A 147 22.12 46.31 81.47
CA TYR A 147 22.18 45.51 80.19
C TYR A 147 23.45 44.62 80.00
N ILE A 148 23.31 43.30 79.85
CA ILE A 148 24.37 42.29 80.10
C ILE A 148 24.54 41.29 78.92
N ASP A 149 25.76 40.83 78.62
CA ASP A 149 26.00 39.69 77.69
C ASP A 149 25.74 38.35 78.39
N GLU A 150 24.98 37.46 77.77
CA GLU A 150 24.50 36.24 78.42
C GLU A 150 25.61 35.21 78.69
N ASN A 151 26.59 35.09 77.80
CA ASN A 151 27.63 34.08 77.92
C ASN A 151 28.74 34.51 78.90
N THR A 152 28.95 35.82 79.05
CA THR A 152 30.05 36.39 79.85
C THR A 152 29.60 37.09 81.13
N ASN A 153 28.30 37.40 81.25
CA ASN A 153 27.62 38.00 82.40
C ASN A 153 28.15 39.38 82.84
N THR A 154 28.71 40.16 81.89
CA THR A 154 29.19 41.53 82.10
C THR A 154 28.27 42.56 81.43
N ASN A 155 28.14 43.77 82.00
CA ASN A 155 27.41 44.86 81.35
C ASN A 155 28.07 45.20 80.01
N ILE A 156 27.30 45.07 78.92
CA ILE A 156 27.71 45.44 77.57
C ILE A 156 27.21 46.83 77.16
N SER A 157 26.48 47.50 78.07
CA SER A 157 26.10 48.92 78.00
C SER A 157 25.88 49.52 79.41
N ASN A 158 25.69 50.84 79.51
CA ASN A 158 25.58 51.60 80.77
C ASN A 158 24.18 51.52 81.44
N SER A 159 24.12 51.58 82.78
CA SER A 159 22.89 51.52 83.61
C SER A 159 22.13 52.86 83.77
N ILE A 160 20.81 52.85 84.09
CA ILE A 160 19.90 54.03 84.15
C ILE A 160 19.17 54.15 85.52
N PHE A 161 18.95 55.36 86.09
CA PHE A 161 18.24 55.64 87.38
C PHE A 161 17.15 56.74 87.26
N ILE A 162 15.99 56.60 87.93
CA ILE A 162 14.77 57.46 87.78
C ILE A 162 14.06 57.71 89.13
N ASP A 163 13.68 58.96 89.48
CA ASP A 163 12.99 59.33 90.74
C ASP A 163 11.70 60.18 90.59
N ASN A 164 11.08 60.58 91.72
CA ASN A 164 9.86 61.42 91.84
C ASN A 164 8.58 60.83 91.22
N LEU A 165 8.44 59.51 91.29
CA LEU A 165 7.32 58.73 90.78
C LEU A 165 6.14 58.69 91.77
N SER A 166 4.94 58.37 91.30
CA SER A 166 3.76 58.16 92.16
C SER A 166 3.58 56.67 92.44
N LEU A 167 2.69 56.31 93.38
CA LEU A 167 2.38 54.90 93.63
C LEU A 167 1.73 54.28 92.38
N GLY A 168 2.28 53.18 91.86
CA GLY A 168 1.86 52.61 90.58
C GLY A 168 2.88 51.67 89.98
N SER A 169 2.54 51.06 88.83
CA SER A 169 3.45 50.17 88.10
C SER A 169 4.11 50.88 86.92
N TYR A 170 5.40 50.65 86.72
CA TYR A 170 6.27 51.26 85.70
C TYR A 170 6.99 50.19 84.89
N SER A 171 7.06 50.35 83.56
CA SER A 171 7.69 49.39 82.65
C SER A 171 8.86 50.02 81.87
N TYR A 172 9.92 49.25 81.64
CA TYR A 172 11.15 49.66 80.95
C TYR A 172 11.51 48.68 79.83
N GLY A 173 12.15 49.14 78.75
CA GLY A 173 12.50 48.34 77.58
C GLY A 173 14.01 48.09 77.40
N ALA A 174 14.36 47.03 76.67
CA ALA A 174 15.72 46.72 76.23
C ALA A 174 16.18 47.63 75.06
N ILE A 175 17.50 47.68 74.78
CA ILE A 175 18.10 48.49 73.69
C ILE A 175 18.74 47.61 72.58
N GLU A 176 19.13 48.18 71.45
CA GLU A 176 19.92 47.46 70.41
C GLU A 176 21.44 47.66 70.60
N ILE A 177 22.25 46.62 70.31
CA ILE A 177 23.72 46.62 70.49
C ILE A 177 24.39 45.95 69.28
N GLU A 178 25.26 46.67 68.55
CA GLU A 178 25.90 46.20 67.30
C GLU A 178 26.74 44.93 67.50
N GLY A 179 26.62 43.97 66.58
CA GLY A 179 27.30 42.67 66.64
C GLY A 179 26.66 41.66 67.61
N TYR A 180 25.60 42.06 68.32
CA TYR A 180 24.85 41.22 69.25
C TYR A 180 23.33 41.26 68.96
N SER A 181 22.61 40.20 69.31
CA SER A 181 21.15 40.10 69.28
C SER A 181 20.63 39.95 70.71
N LEU A 182 19.54 40.66 71.04
CA LEU A 182 18.87 40.55 72.34
C LEU A 182 18.41 39.11 72.58
N ASN A 183 18.74 38.56 73.74
CA ASN A 183 18.29 37.25 74.20
C ASN A 183 17.57 37.36 75.57
N ASP A 184 16.70 38.35 75.69
CA ASP A 184 15.78 38.55 76.82
C ASP A 184 14.48 39.17 76.30
N VAL A 185 13.46 39.28 77.15
CA VAL A 185 12.21 39.96 76.79
C VAL A 185 12.45 41.45 76.54
N LEU A 186 11.71 42.02 75.60
CA LEU A 186 11.89 43.42 75.19
C LEU A 186 11.50 44.44 76.27
N THR A 187 10.67 44.09 77.26
CA THR A 187 10.19 45.01 78.32
C THR A 187 9.97 44.31 79.67
N LYS A 188 10.25 44.99 80.79
CA LYS A 188 10.08 44.51 82.19
C LYS A 188 9.34 45.55 83.04
N THR A 189 8.47 45.12 83.97
CA THR A 189 7.57 46.01 84.77
C THR A 189 7.79 45.85 86.29
N VAL A 190 7.78 46.96 87.04
CA VAL A 190 7.93 47.02 88.51
C VAL A 190 6.84 47.88 89.17
N THR A 191 6.38 47.53 90.36
CA THR A 191 5.29 48.24 91.07
C THR A 191 5.79 48.94 92.34
N LEU A 192 5.59 50.26 92.41
CA LEU A 192 5.92 51.12 93.56
C LEU A 192 4.68 51.29 94.45
N THR A 193 4.83 51.02 95.74
CA THR A 193 3.75 51.12 96.74
C THR A 193 4.18 51.97 97.93
N SER A 194 3.24 52.42 98.76
CA SER A 194 3.55 53.23 99.95
C SER A 194 4.52 52.55 100.93
N HIS A 195 4.69 51.22 100.83
CA HIS A 195 5.60 50.43 101.66
C HIS A 195 6.93 50.10 100.95
N ASN A 196 7.00 50.20 99.60
CA ASN A 196 8.20 49.95 98.79
C ASN A 196 8.35 51.03 97.72
N PRO A 197 8.93 52.19 98.07
CA PRO A 197 9.03 53.31 97.16
C PRO A 197 10.20 53.22 96.16
N ASN A 198 11.15 52.27 96.24
CA ASN A 198 12.38 52.21 95.39
C ASN A 198 12.73 50.77 94.86
N VAL A 199 13.01 50.52 93.55
CA VAL A 199 13.21 49.16 92.91
C VAL A 199 14.30 49.10 91.76
N GLU A 200 14.88 47.93 91.35
CA GLU A 200 15.87 47.74 90.23
C GLU A 200 15.54 46.63 89.15
N VAL A 201 16.06 46.72 87.89
CA VAL A 201 15.77 45.83 86.68
C VAL A 201 17.02 45.55 85.77
N ALA A 202 17.10 44.44 84.97
CA ALA A 202 18.21 44.14 83.99
C ALA A 202 17.80 43.35 82.69
N PHE A 203 18.55 43.39 81.56
CA PHE A 203 18.33 42.69 80.23
C PHE A 203 19.58 41.95 79.61
N MET A 204 19.44 40.86 78.79
CA MET A 204 20.55 39.94 78.29
C MET A 204 20.75 39.79 76.73
N TYR A 205 21.96 39.52 76.15
CA TYR A 205 22.30 39.49 74.67
C TYR A 205 23.37 38.42 74.14
N THR A 206 23.49 38.11 72.80
CA THR A 206 24.36 37.05 72.09
C THR A 206 24.98 37.45 70.68
N LYS A 207 26.07 36.85 70.08
CA LYS A 207 26.89 37.29 68.86
C LYS A 207 26.72 36.50 67.48
N LEU A 208 27.08 37.03 66.26
CA LEU A 208 26.76 36.51 64.84
C LEU A 208 27.94 36.15 63.80
N TYR A 209 27.73 35.31 62.71
CA TYR A 209 28.66 34.84 61.57
C TYR A 209 28.01 34.48 60.15
N GLY A 210 28.75 34.32 58.99
CA GLY A 210 28.19 34.10 57.58
C GLY A 210 28.76 32.98 56.59
N SER A 211 28.38 32.92 55.27
CA SER A 211 28.66 31.86 54.22
C SER A 211 28.56 32.25 52.70
N VAL A 212 29.12 31.47 51.74
CA VAL A 212 29.07 31.64 50.24
C VAL A 212 28.78 30.32 49.46
N THR A 213 27.98 30.36 48.38
CA THR A 213 27.70 29.23 47.44
C THR A 213 27.94 29.60 45.96
N ILE A 214 28.47 28.69 45.12
CA ILE A 214 28.75 28.90 43.68
C ILE A 214 27.94 27.94 42.80
N LYS A 215 27.34 28.44 41.71
CA LYS A 215 26.56 27.65 40.73
C LYS A 215 27.10 27.79 39.30
N TYR A 216 26.93 26.73 38.50
CA TYR A 216 27.29 26.68 37.07
C TYR A 216 26.04 26.37 36.24
N ILE A 217 25.61 27.31 35.39
CA ILE A 217 24.34 27.18 34.66
C ILE A 217 24.51 27.37 33.15
N ASP A 218 23.62 26.73 32.38
CA ASP A 218 23.39 27.01 30.97
C ASP A 218 22.67 28.36 30.85
N GLU A 219 23.20 29.29 30.07
CA GLU A 219 22.65 30.64 29.94
C GLU A 219 21.24 30.65 29.36
N ASN A 220 20.94 29.74 28.43
CA ASN A 220 19.69 29.74 27.70
C ASN A 220 18.60 28.97 28.45
N THR A 221 18.96 27.86 29.10
CA THR A 221 17.97 26.99 29.78
C THR A 221 17.91 27.21 31.30
N GLY A 222 18.91 27.85 31.90
CA GLY A 222 19.02 28.04 33.34
C GLY A 222 19.34 26.76 34.13
N ASN A 223 19.51 25.63 33.44
CA ASN A 223 19.78 24.35 34.07
C ASN A 223 21.20 24.29 34.65
N SER A 224 21.35 23.55 35.76
CA SER A 224 22.66 23.31 36.37
C SER A 224 23.49 22.38 35.48
N LEU A 225 24.69 22.83 35.11
CA LEU A 225 25.64 22.09 34.28
C LEU A 225 26.62 21.25 35.11
N ALA A 226 26.77 21.58 36.40
CA ALA A 226 27.62 20.87 37.35
C ALA A 226 27.18 21.17 38.80
N SER A 227 27.59 20.31 39.73
CA SER A 227 27.32 20.48 41.17
C SER A 227 27.85 21.80 41.73
N GLU A 228 27.11 22.35 42.71
CA GLU A 228 27.41 23.61 43.42
C GLU A 228 28.55 23.45 44.44
N ASP A 229 29.37 24.50 44.61
CA ASP A 229 30.42 24.56 45.63
C ASP A 229 29.99 25.46 46.81
N LYS A 230 30.25 25.07 48.08
CA LYS A 230 29.75 25.78 49.29
C LYS A 230 30.84 26.03 50.35
N TYR A 231 30.83 27.21 50.98
CA TYR A 231 31.79 27.67 52.00
C TYR A 231 31.05 28.34 53.19
N SER A 232 31.31 27.98 54.47
CA SER A 232 30.56 28.48 55.66
C SER A 232 31.45 28.89 56.85
N ASN A 233 30.87 29.55 57.87
CA ASN A 233 31.55 30.11 59.07
C ASN A 233 32.56 31.23 58.74
N LEU A 234 32.21 32.07 57.78
CA LEU A 234 33.02 33.19 57.32
C LEU A 234 32.79 34.40 58.24
N GLU A 235 33.89 34.99 58.70
CA GLU A 235 33.89 36.30 59.35
C GLU A 235 33.54 37.40 58.34
N PHE A 236 33.27 38.61 58.84
CA PHE A 236 32.90 39.72 57.96
C PHE A 236 34.12 40.13 57.11
N GLY A 237 34.00 40.08 55.78
CA GLY A 237 35.11 40.25 54.84
C GLY A 237 34.78 39.87 53.38
N SER A 238 35.72 40.08 52.44
CA SER A 238 35.53 39.87 50.98
C SER A 238 36.24 38.62 50.44
N TYR A 239 35.59 37.88 49.53
CA TYR A 239 35.98 36.57 48.96
C TYR A 239 35.87 36.54 47.41
N SER A 240 36.70 35.75 46.71
CA SER A 240 36.81 35.70 45.22
C SER A 240 36.99 34.27 44.67
N TYR A 241 36.35 33.95 43.53
CA TYR A 241 36.33 32.60 42.93
C TYR A 241 36.37 32.61 41.38
N THR A 242 36.89 31.54 40.75
CA THR A 242 37.04 31.39 39.28
C THR A 242 36.16 30.28 38.67
N ALA A 243 35.81 30.42 37.39
CA ALA A 243 34.99 29.49 36.63
C ALA A 243 35.76 28.21 36.23
N LYS A 244 35.09 27.05 36.16
CA LYS A 244 35.67 25.78 35.67
C LYS A 244 35.35 25.51 34.20
N ALA A 245 36.12 24.67 33.51
CA ALA A 245 35.79 24.25 32.14
C ALA A 245 34.66 23.20 32.15
N ILE A 246 33.73 23.25 31.19
CA ILE A 246 32.60 22.31 31.03
C ILE A 246 32.61 21.80 29.58
N LEU A 247 32.62 20.48 29.37
CA LEU A 247 32.66 19.83 28.05
C LEU A 247 31.42 20.23 27.21
N ASP A 248 31.58 20.44 25.90
CA ASP A 248 30.55 20.91 24.94
C ASP A 248 29.98 22.32 25.19
N TYR A 249 30.51 23.03 26.19
CA TYR A 249 30.02 24.32 26.65
C TYR A 249 31.13 25.37 26.66
N LYS A 250 30.82 26.57 26.15
CA LYS A 250 31.70 27.73 26.17
C LYS A 250 31.28 28.66 27.32
N LEU A 251 32.21 29.01 28.22
CA LEU A 251 31.97 30.03 29.24
C LEU A 251 31.67 31.37 28.59
N ILE A 252 30.60 32.03 29.04
CA ILE A 252 30.17 33.34 28.53
C ILE A 252 30.12 34.42 29.61
N SER A 253 29.96 34.06 30.89
CA SER A 253 30.17 35.01 31.99
C SER A 253 31.66 35.26 32.26
N ASN A 254 31.97 36.33 33.03
CA ASN A 254 33.33 36.59 33.51
C ASN A 254 33.93 35.37 34.21
N SER A 255 35.21 35.11 33.94
CA SER A 255 35.94 33.95 34.48
C SER A 255 36.23 34.03 35.97
N THR A 256 35.98 35.17 36.62
CA THR A 256 36.23 35.42 38.06
C THR A 256 35.11 36.29 38.64
N GLN A 257 34.63 35.98 39.87
CA GLN A 257 33.59 36.74 40.59
C GLN A 257 33.92 36.88 42.10
N THR A 258 33.50 37.99 42.73
CA THR A 258 33.79 38.34 44.13
C THR A 258 32.52 38.68 44.94
N THR A 259 32.55 38.51 46.27
CA THR A 259 31.45 38.84 47.22
C THR A 259 31.97 39.26 48.62
N THR A 260 31.16 39.93 49.44
CA THR A 260 31.48 40.35 50.82
C THR A 260 30.43 39.86 51.83
N ILE A 261 30.85 39.42 53.01
CA ILE A 261 30.00 39.00 54.14
C ILE A 261 29.94 40.10 55.21
N SER A 262 28.73 40.45 55.68
CA SER A 262 28.47 41.46 56.73
C SER A 262 27.22 41.10 57.56
N ASP A 263 26.94 41.87 58.62
CA ASP A 263 25.74 41.78 59.48
C ASP A 263 24.40 41.84 58.73
N THR A 264 24.42 42.44 57.55
CA THR A 264 23.28 42.59 56.62
C THR A 264 23.31 41.60 55.45
N ASN A 265 24.43 40.90 55.21
CA ASN A 265 24.58 39.93 54.13
C ASN A 265 25.40 38.71 54.57
N LEU A 266 24.79 37.87 55.40
CA LEU A 266 25.45 36.71 55.99
C LEU A 266 25.55 35.52 55.03
N ASN A 267 24.81 35.46 53.90
CA ASN A 267 24.85 34.30 52.99
C ASN A 267 24.79 34.75 51.51
N THR A 268 25.83 34.51 50.71
CA THR A 268 25.89 34.96 49.29
C THR A 268 25.98 33.84 48.25
N ILE A 269 25.45 34.05 47.04
CA ILE A 269 25.50 33.10 45.91
C ILE A 269 26.17 33.75 44.67
N LEU A 270 27.13 33.06 44.04
CA LEU A 270 27.79 33.44 42.78
C LEU A 270 27.41 32.46 41.64
N ILE A 271 27.27 32.94 40.39
CA ILE A 271 26.78 32.12 39.25
C ILE A 271 27.65 32.32 38.01
N PHE A 272 28.26 31.23 37.51
CA PHE A 272 28.95 31.20 36.21
C PHE A 272 28.03 30.63 35.11
N LYS A 273 28.00 31.29 33.94
CA LYS A 273 27.07 31.02 32.83
C LYS A 273 27.81 30.50 31.60
N TYR A 274 27.28 29.46 30.94
CA TYR A 274 27.88 28.80 29.78
C TYR A 274 26.87 28.63 28.63
N ALA A 275 27.32 28.63 27.38
CA ALA A 275 26.53 28.35 26.19
C ALA A 275 27.02 27.09 25.47
N LYS A 276 26.08 26.25 25.02
CA LYS A 276 26.38 25.02 24.29
C LYS A 276 26.96 25.32 22.90
N ILE A 277 27.94 24.53 22.47
CA ILE A 277 28.56 24.65 21.14
C ILE A 277 27.78 23.80 20.13
N PHE A 278 27.48 24.38 18.96
CA PHE A 278 26.88 23.69 17.82
C PHE A 278 27.76 23.86 16.59
N GLY A 279 27.64 22.93 15.65
CA GLY A 279 28.37 22.90 14.38
C GLY A 279 27.48 22.95 13.15
N SER A 280 28.11 22.91 11.98
CA SER A 280 27.44 22.85 10.68
C SER A 280 28.12 21.92 9.67
N VAL A 281 27.33 21.37 8.75
CA VAL A 281 27.83 20.61 7.60
C VAL A 281 27.39 21.32 6.32
N THR A 282 28.35 21.59 5.43
CA THR A 282 28.10 22.08 4.07
C THR A 282 28.28 20.95 3.06
N ILE A 283 27.29 20.69 2.21
CA ILE A 283 27.33 19.64 1.19
C ILE A 283 27.41 20.29 -0.19
N LYS A 284 28.41 19.90 -0.98
CA LYS A 284 28.62 20.34 -2.36
C LYS A 284 28.52 19.17 -3.33
N TYR A 285 28.09 19.47 -4.55
CA TYR A 285 27.98 18.51 -5.65
C TYR A 285 28.70 19.11 -6.86
N ILE A 286 29.85 18.55 -7.24
CA ILE A 286 30.73 19.17 -8.24
C ILE A 286 30.88 18.29 -9.47
N ASP A 287 30.92 18.89 -10.65
CA ASP A 287 31.41 18.26 -11.88
C ASP A 287 32.94 18.21 -11.84
N ILE A 288 33.52 17.01 -11.92
CA ILE A 288 34.97 16.80 -11.75
C ILE A 288 35.83 17.49 -12.80
N TYR A 289 35.26 17.81 -13.97
CA TYR A 289 36.02 18.39 -15.08
C TYR A 289 35.91 19.91 -15.12
N THR A 290 34.77 20.47 -14.71
CA THR A 290 34.53 21.91 -14.74
C THR A 290 34.70 22.60 -13.38
N ASP A 291 34.78 21.83 -12.29
CA ASP A 291 34.78 22.30 -10.90
C ASP A 291 33.55 23.17 -10.56
N SER A 292 32.46 23.01 -11.32
CA SER A 292 31.22 23.76 -11.15
C SER A 292 30.24 23.00 -10.27
N ASN A 293 29.53 23.72 -9.40
CA ASN A 293 28.44 23.14 -8.61
C ASN A 293 27.28 22.73 -9.53
N LEU A 294 26.89 21.45 -9.47
CA LEU A 294 25.70 20.92 -10.15
C LEU A 294 24.40 21.33 -9.43
N LYS A 295 24.50 21.66 -8.14
CA LYS A 295 23.42 22.20 -7.31
C LYS A 295 24.01 23.17 -6.29
N GLU A 296 23.24 24.19 -5.91
CA GLU A 296 23.61 25.10 -4.84
C GLU A 296 23.99 24.35 -3.55
N PRO A 297 25.11 24.71 -2.89
CA PRO A 297 25.55 24.06 -1.68
C PRO A 297 24.48 24.06 -0.58
N THR A 298 24.26 22.90 0.04
CA THR A 298 23.30 22.77 1.14
C THR A 298 24.02 22.95 2.47
N ILE A 299 23.56 23.86 3.33
CA ILE A 299 24.16 24.12 4.65
C ILE A 299 23.17 23.66 5.73
N ILE A 300 23.61 22.74 6.59
CA ILE A 300 22.84 22.24 7.73
C ILE A 300 23.54 22.75 9.00
N SER A 301 22.91 23.67 9.70
CA SER A 301 23.46 24.36 10.88
C SER A 301 22.78 23.91 12.19
N ASN A 302 23.34 24.35 13.33
CA ASN A 302 22.85 24.03 14.68
C ASN A 302 22.91 22.53 15.03
N LEU A 303 23.86 21.80 14.45
CA LEU A 303 24.06 20.39 14.71
C LEU A 303 24.84 20.19 16.03
N PRO A 304 24.42 19.28 16.93
CA PRO A 304 25.26 18.86 18.05
C PRO A 304 26.64 18.35 17.59
N LEU A 305 27.64 18.37 18.46
CA LEU A 305 28.91 17.70 18.16
C LEU A 305 28.68 16.18 18.05
N GLY A 306 29.29 15.52 17.07
CA GLY A 306 29.02 14.11 16.75
C GLY A 306 29.29 13.74 15.28
N GLU A 307 29.05 12.48 14.94
CA GLU A 307 29.18 11.98 13.56
C GLU A 307 27.88 12.15 12.77
N TYR A 308 28.02 12.56 11.52
CA TYR A 308 26.94 12.75 10.56
C TYR A 308 27.29 12.07 9.25
N THR A 309 26.32 11.34 8.69
CA THR A 309 26.44 10.65 7.41
C THR A 309 25.43 11.23 6.43
N TYR A 310 25.89 11.46 5.20
CA TYR A 310 25.08 11.98 4.12
C TYR A 310 25.28 11.14 2.87
N ASP A 311 24.19 10.96 2.14
CA ASP A 311 24.21 10.32 0.83
C ASP A 311 24.27 11.38 -0.28
N SER A 312 24.87 10.98 -1.39
CA SER A 312 24.92 11.72 -2.63
C SER A 312 23.53 11.90 -3.26
N ILE A 313 23.41 12.77 -4.26
CA ILE A 313 22.17 12.93 -5.03
C ILE A 313 22.47 12.76 -6.51
N GLU A 314 21.59 12.10 -7.25
CA GLU A 314 21.84 11.90 -8.67
C GLU A 314 21.53 13.14 -9.52
N PHE A 315 22.38 13.37 -10.52
CA PHE A 315 22.20 14.38 -11.55
C PHE A 315 21.98 13.70 -12.90
N HIS A 316 20.93 14.08 -13.62
CA HIS A 316 20.65 13.52 -14.94
C HIS A 316 21.81 13.81 -15.91
N GLY A 317 22.34 12.75 -16.53
CA GLY A 317 23.49 12.85 -17.42
C GLY A 317 24.84 12.94 -16.70
N TYR A 318 24.91 12.52 -15.42
CA TYR A 318 26.12 12.48 -14.61
C TYR A 318 26.21 11.16 -13.82
N ASN A 319 27.40 10.60 -13.70
CA ASN A 319 27.73 9.50 -12.80
C ASN A 319 28.49 10.04 -11.59
N ILE A 320 28.16 9.59 -10.38
CA ILE A 320 29.03 9.85 -9.23
C ILE A 320 30.33 9.05 -9.37
N ILE A 321 31.45 9.68 -9.04
CA ILE A 321 32.79 9.10 -9.17
C ILE A 321 33.35 8.66 -7.80
N ASN A 322 33.04 9.43 -6.75
CA ASN A 322 33.44 9.11 -5.39
C ASN A 322 32.31 8.37 -4.63
N SER A 323 32.50 8.12 -3.34
CA SER A 323 31.54 7.37 -2.53
C SER A 323 30.16 8.02 -2.53
N ASP A 324 29.13 7.23 -2.79
CA ASP A 324 27.72 7.62 -2.75
C ASP A 324 27.21 7.90 -1.33
N THR A 325 27.94 7.46 -0.32
CA THR A 325 27.75 7.82 1.10
C THR A 325 29.05 8.38 1.68
N GLN A 326 28.99 9.51 2.39
CA GLN A 326 30.13 10.12 3.07
C GLN A 326 29.78 10.52 4.52
N SER A 327 30.73 10.32 5.43
CA SER A 327 30.57 10.61 6.87
C SER A 327 31.59 11.66 7.34
N VAL A 328 31.16 12.56 8.24
CA VAL A 328 31.97 13.61 8.86
C VAL A 328 31.72 13.71 10.36
N THR A 329 32.73 14.14 11.12
CA THR A 329 32.63 14.32 12.58
C THR A 329 32.74 15.81 12.95
N LEU A 330 31.73 16.35 13.64
CA LEU A 330 31.76 17.69 14.21
C LEU A 330 32.38 17.63 15.61
N SER A 331 33.39 18.45 15.86
CA SER A 331 34.10 18.50 17.16
C SER A 331 34.26 19.93 17.66
N GLN A 332 34.68 20.11 18.92
CA GLN A 332 34.89 21.44 19.49
C GLN A 332 35.96 22.27 18.74
N ILE A 333 36.90 21.62 18.05
CA ILE A 333 37.94 22.26 17.22
C ILE A 333 37.59 22.34 15.73
N THR A 334 36.65 21.51 15.26
CA THR A 334 36.13 21.48 13.88
C THR A 334 34.61 21.44 13.90
N PRO A 335 33.94 22.52 14.36
CA PRO A 335 32.49 22.56 14.44
C PRO A 335 31.85 22.66 13.05
N ASP A 336 32.58 23.09 12.03
CA ASP A 336 32.06 23.26 10.67
C ASP A 336 32.86 22.41 9.66
N VAL A 337 32.19 21.55 8.88
CA VAL A 337 32.83 20.62 7.91
C VAL A 337 32.15 20.69 6.54
N THR A 338 32.90 20.45 5.46
CA THR A 338 32.36 20.37 4.07
C THR A 338 32.50 18.95 3.51
N ILE A 339 31.41 18.43 2.93
CA ILE A 339 31.37 17.19 2.12
C ILE A 339 31.28 17.57 0.65
N ILE A 340 32.00 16.86 -0.21
CA ILE A 340 31.99 17.05 -1.66
C ILE A 340 31.67 15.72 -2.34
N PHE A 341 30.53 15.68 -3.04
CA PHE A 341 30.21 14.60 -3.98
C PHE A 341 30.67 14.99 -5.39
N GLU A 342 31.43 14.12 -6.02
CA GLU A 342 32.10 14.35 -7.30
C GLU A 342 31.39 13.59 -8.42
N TYR A 343 31.06 14.28 -9.51
CA TYR A 343 30.30 13.73 -10.62
C TYR A 343 31.01 13.91 -11.96
N GLU A 344 30.91 12.91 -12.83
CA GLU A 344 31.37 12.94 -14.21
C GLU A 344 30.17 12.96 -15.16
N LYS A 345 30.19 13.84 -16.17
CA LYS A 345 29.15 13.87 -17.18
C LYS A 345 29.14 12.58 -18.01
N ILE A 346 27.99 11.93 -18.10
CA ILE A 346 27.77 10.75 -18.93
C ILE A 346 27.98 11.13 -20.40
N VAL A 347 28.99 10.52 -21.02
CA VAL A 347 29.25 10.64 -22.45
C VAL A 347 28.29 9.70 -23.20
N ILE A 348 27.45 10.27 -24.05
CA ILE A 348 26.57 9.51 -24.94
C ILE A 348 27.46 8.86 -26.02
N PRO A 349 27.45 7.52 -26.18
CA PRO A 349 28.19 6.86 -27.24
C PRO A 349 27.76 7.39 -28.61
N ALA A 350 28.71 7.64 -29.51
CA ALA A 350 28.43 8.23 -30.82
C ALA A 350 27.56 7.32 -31.72
N ASP A 351 27.56 6.03 -31.44
CA ASP A 351 26.81 4.97 -32.11
C ASP A 351 25.45 4.66 -31.42
N LEU A 352 25.11 5.31 -30.31
CA LEU A 352 23.84 5.08 -29.61
C LEU A 352 22.66 5.56 -30.46
N ASN A 353 21.75 4.63 -30.79
CA ASN A 353 20.49 4.99 -31.43
C ASN A 353 19.50 5.60 -30.41
N LEU A 354 19.22 6.90 -30.56
CA LEU A 354 18.30 7.64 -29.69
C LEU A 354 16.82 7.26 -29.87
N ASN A 355 16.47 6.50 -30.90
CA ASN A 355 15.11 6.01 -31.16
C ASN A 355 14.81 4.65 -30.52
N GLU A 356 15.85 3.92 -30.09
CA GLU A 356 15.76 2.63 -29.42
C GLU A 356 15.59 2.84 -27.92
N VAL A 357 14.38 3.19 -27.52
CA VAL A 357 14.05 3.56 -26.14
C VAL A 357 13.82 2.34 -25.25
N PRO A 358 14.02 2.45 -23.92
CA PRO A 358 13.71 1.36 -22.99
C PRO A 358 12.23 0.97 -23.02
N TYR A 359 11.94 -0.26 -22.58
CA TYR A 359 10.59 -0.78 -22.49
C TYR A 359 10.13 -0.87 -21.03
N ILE A 360 8.85 -0.60 -20.81
CA ILE A 360 8.18 -0.78 -19.52
C ILE A 360 6.81 -1.44 -19.73
N SER A 361 6.38 -2.27 -18.79
CA SER A 361 5.05 -2.88 -18.74
C SER A 361 4.62 -3.06 -17.29
N THR A 362 3.31 -3.14 -17.03
CA THR A 362 2.78 -3.50 -15.70
C THR A 362 2.23 -4.92 -15.73
N TYR A 363 2.19 -5.54 -14.55
CA TYR A 363 1.36 -6.73 -14.35
C TYR A 363 -0.10 -6.34 -14.07
N TYR A 364 -0.93 -7.30 -13.67
CA TYR A 364 -2.31 -7.02 -13.27
C TYR A 364 -2.36 -5.95 -12.19
N ILE A 365 -3.11 -4.89 -12.43
CA ILE A 365 -3.32 -3.82 -11.46
C ILE A 365 -4.62 -4.11 -10.74
N LYS A 366 -4.56 -4.27 -9.41
CA LYS A 366 -5.77 -4.42 -8.59
C LYS A 366 -6.65 -3.17 -8.76
N PRO A 367 -7.85 -3.29 -9.35
CA PRO A 367 -8.55 -2.12 -9.85
C PRO A 367 -9.38 -1.40 -8.78
N ILE A 368 -9.75 -2.08 -7.69
CA ILE A 368 -10.45 -1.49 -6.55
C ILE A 368 -9.65 -1.77 -5.27
N VAL A 369 -9.41 -0.75 -4.47
CA VAL A 369 -8.70 -0.82 -3.19
C VAL A 369 -9.49 -0.12 -2.09
N LYS A 370 -9.33 -0.56 -0.84
CA LYS A 370 -9.99 0.06 0.31
C LYS A 370 -9.33 1.39 0.70
N PRO A 371 -10.06 2.31 1.35
CA PRO A 371 -9.45 3.48 1.96
C PRO A 371 -8.35 3.06 2.94
N SER A 372 -7.23 3.77 2.89
CA SER A 372 -6.02 3.47 3.67
C SER A 372 -5.31 2.16 3.33
N GLU A 373 -5.79 1.36 2.37
CA GLU A 373 -5.04 0.22 1.82
C GLU A 373 -3.78 0.72 1.10
N GLU A 374 -2.65 0.05 1.31
CA GLU A 374 -1.44 0.32 0.54
C GLU A 374 -1.59 -0.20 -0.88
N VAL A 375 -1.31 0.66 -1.86
CA VAL A 375 -1.41 0.32 -3.28
C VAL A 375 -0.03 0.01 -3.82
N LEU A 376 0.18 -1.25 -4.19
CA LEU A 376 1.42 -1.75 -4.79
C LEU A 376 1.19 -2.03 -6.28
N ILE A 377 2.14 -1.60 -7.11
CA ILE A 377 2.14 -1.84 -8.55
C ILE A 377 3.37 -2.63 -8.92
N ASP A 378 3.16 -3.84 -9.47
CA ASP A 378 4.20 -4.65 -10.05
C ASP A 378 4.42 -4.24 -11.52
N TYR A 379 5.69 -4.06 -11.89
CA TYR A 379 6.07 -3.62 -13.23
C TYR A 379 7.41 -4.23 -13.66
N TYR A 380 7.63 -4.26 -14.97
CA TYR A 380 8.84 -4.79 -15.58
C TYR A 380 9.50 -3.69 -16.42
N ILE A 381 10.81 -3.50 -16.27
CA ILE A 381 11.62 -2.56 -17.05
C ILE A 381 12.78 -3.27 -17.73
N THR A 382 13.13 -2.82 -18.93
CA THR A 382 14.32 -3.29 -19.63
C THR A 382 14.79 -2.30 -20.69
N ASP A 383 15.99 -2.51 -21.23
CA ASP A 383 16.51 -1.76 -22.35
C ASP A 383 15.75 -2.12 -23.65
N TYR A 384 16.06 -1.44 -24.75
CA TYR A 384 15.40 -1.73 -26.02
C TYR A 384 15.59 -3.19 -26.45
N TYR A 385 16.74 -3.80 -26.17
CA TYR A 385 17.10 -5.14 -26.65
C TYR A 385 16.77 -6.28 -25.68
N TYR A 386 16.23 -6.00 -24.49
CA TYR A 386 15.93 -7.01 -23.47
C TYR A 386 17.17 -7.84 -23.09
N LYS A 387 18.33 -7.16 -22.99
CA LYS A 387 19.62 -7.85 -22.76
C LYS A 387 19.65 -8.59 -21.45
N GLU A 388 18.93 -8.12 -20.45
CA GLU A 388 18.83 -8.81 -19.16
C GLU A 388 18.13 -10.17 -19.32
N TYR A 389 17.15 -10.26 -20.22
CA TYR A 389 16.39 -11.48 -20.44
C TYR A 389 17.14 -12.42 -21.40
N LEU A 390 17.67 -11.85 -22.49
CA LEU A 390 18.27 -12.58 -23.62
C LEU A 390 19.74 -12.96 -23.40
N GLU A 391 20.50 -12.13 -22.66
CA GLU A 391 21.96 -12.23 -22.52
C GLU A 391 22.40 -12.30 -21.05
N ASP A 392 21.45 -12.26 -20.09
CA ASP A 392 21.72 -12.12 -18.64
C ASP A 392 22.61 -10.89 -18.31
N ASP A 393 22.53 -9.81 -19.10
CA ASP A 393 23.25 -8.55 -18.90
C ASP A 393 22.40 -7.51 -18.14
N TYR A 394 22.80 -7.23 -16.89
CA TYR A 394 22.16 -6.25 -16.00
C TYR A 394 23.01 -4.97 -15.83
N SER A 395 23.91 -4.68 -16.77
CA SER A 395 24.84 -3.55 -16.68
C SER A 395 24.13 -2.19 -16.78
N LEU A 396 23.05 -2.09 -17.55
CA LEU A 396 22.28 -0.86 -17.69
C LEU A 396 21.45 -0.57 -16.44
N THR A 397 21.39 0.70 -16.07
CA THR A 397 20.57 1.21 -14.97
C THR A 397 19.49 2.15 -15.51
N PHE A 398 18.40 2.23 -14.76
CA PHE A 398 17.21 2.98 -15.10
C PHE A 398 16.74 3.84 -13.93
N THR A 399 16.19 5.00 -14.28
CA THR A 399 15.44 5.86 -13.38
C THR A 399 13.96 5.69 -13.68
N VAL A 400 13.18 5.26 -12.68
CA VAL A 400 11.72 5.14 -12.79
C VAL A 400 11.07 6.33 -12.10
N THR A 401 10.26 7.07 -12.84
CA THR A 401 9.43 8.16 -12.31
C THR A 401 7.99 7.69 -12.21
N VAL A 402 7.43 7.75 -11.00
CA VAL A 402 6.03 7.43 -10.70
C VAL A 402 5.29 8.70 -10.36
N ARG A 403 4.28 9.02 -11.16
CA ARG A 403 3.48 10.25 -10.99
C ARG A 403 2.12 9.89 -10.45
N ILE A 404 1.69 10.56 -9.39
CA ILE A 404 0.39 10.30 -8.75
C ILE A 404 -0.37 11.62 -8.73
N GLY A 405 -1.63 11.61 -9.16
CA GLY A 405 -2.45 12.82 -9.19
C GLY A 405 -2.47 13.55 -7.84
N GLY A 406 -2.06 14.82 -7.83
CA GLY A 406 -2.07 15.67 -6.64
C GLY A 406 -0.94 15.40 -5.63
N LYS A 407 0.03 14.54 -5.95
CA LYS A 407 1.24 14.30 -5.15
C LYS A 407 2.49 14.65 -5.97
N GLU A 408 3.62 14.85 -5.29
CA GLU A 408 4.91 15.00 -5.95
C GLU A 408 5.33 13.69 -6.65
N ASP A 409 6.09 13.83 -7.73
CA ASP A 409 6.65 12.70 -8.47
C ASP A 409 7.59 11.90 -7.55
N LYS A 410 7.42 10.58 -7.50
CA LYS A 410 8.38 9.69 -6.85
C LYS A 410 9.40 9.23 -7.89
N ILE A 411 10.69 9.37 -7.57
CA ILE A 411 11.78 9.04 -8.49
C ILE A 411 12.64 7.95 -7.85
N TYR A 412 12.80 6.84 -8.55
CA TYR A 412 13.58 5.69 -8.14
C TYR A 412 14.75 5.53 -9.09
N HIS A 413 15.96 5.62 -8.55
CA HIS A 413 17.18 5.66 -9.32
C HIS A 413 17.92 4.31 -9.31
N ASN A 414 18.89 4.14 -10.23
CA ASN A 414 19.75 2.96 -10.32
C ASN A 414 19.05 1.60 -10.35
N LEU A 415 17.80 1.55 -10.81
CA LEU A 415 17.08 0.30 -10.93
C LEU A 415 17.71 -0.54 -12.05
N LYS A 416 17.80 -1.85 -11.83
CA LYS A 416 18.24 -2.81 -12.84
C LYS A 416 17.08 -3.22 -13.74
N ALA A 417 17.38 -3.71 -14.94
CA ALA A 417 16.34 -4.37 -15.74
C ALA A 417 15.76 -5.58 -14.98
N GLY A 418 14.49 -5.90 -15.21
CA GLY A 418 13.78 -6.97 -14.53
C GLY A 418 12.45 -6.52 -13.93
N ASP A 419 11.88 -7.39 -13.08
CA ASP A 419 10.63 -7.16 -12.36
C ASP A 419 10.88 -6.33 -11.09
N HIS A 420 10.00 -5.36 -10.84
CA HIS A 420 10.04 -4.45 -9.70
C HIS A 420 8.64 -4.23 -9.14
N GLN A 421 8.60 -3.70 -7.93
CA GLN A 421 7.36 -3.26 -7.28
C GLN A 421 7.52 -1.84 -6.75
N VAL A 422 6.47 -1.04 -6.86
CA VAL A 422 6.43 0.31 -6.29
C VAL A 422 5.17 0.55 -5.49
N SER A 423 5.32 1.20 -4.33
CA SER A 423 4.21 1.67 -3.52
C SER A 423 3.74 3.04 -4.00
N LEU A 424 2.46 3.16 -4.37
CA LEU A 424 1.79 4.45 -4.59
C LEU A 424 1.39 5.11 -3.27
N GLY A 425 1.59 4.41 -2.15
CA GLY A 425 1.11 4.77 -0.81
C GLY A 425 -0.36 4.42 -0.62
N SER A 426 -0.95 4.94 0.46
CA SER A 426 -2.37 4.78 0.75
C SER A 426 -3.16 6.06 0.48
N PHE A 427 -4.48 5.89 0.32
CA PHE A 427 -5.40 6.95 -0.06
C PHE A 427 -6.65 6.88 0.81
N SER A 428 -7.03 7.99 1.45
CA SER A 428 -8.21 8.06 2.32
C SER A 428 -9.46 8.57 1.60
N ILE A 429 -9.29 9.27 0.49
CA ILE A 429 -10.38 9.88 -0.28
C ILE A 429 -10.85 8.88 -1.34
N GLU A 430 -12.14 8.53 -1.30
CA GLU A 430 -12.76 7.69 -2.32
C GLU A 430 -12.78 8.37 -3.69
N GLY A 431 -12.67 7.55 -4.75
CA GLY A 431 -12.66 8.00 -6.14
C GLY A 431 -11.52 7.39 -6.95
N GLU A 432 -11.55 7.64 -8.27
CA GLU A 432 -10.50 7.17 -9.17
C GLU A 432 -9.20 7.94 -8.90
N GLN A 433 -8.14 7.22 -8.53
CA GLN A 433 -6.79 7.73 -8.39
C GLN A 433 -6.02 7.46 -9.68
N LYS A 434 -5.45 8.51 -10.27
CA LYS A 434 -4.70 8.45 -11.53
C LYS A 434 -3.21 8.40 -11.25
N PHE A 435 -2.50 7.53 -11.94
CA PHE A 435 -1.05 7.46 -11.87
C PHE A 435 -0.41 7.18 -13.24
N SER A 436 0.90 7.39 -13.33
CA SER A 436 1.70 6.91 -14.45
C SER A 436 3.08 6.46 -14.02
N ILE A 437 3.67 5.55 -14.79
CA ILE A 437 5.03 5.06 -14.59
C ILE A 437 5.82 5.26 -15.89
N LEU A 438 6.99 5.86 -15.77
CA LEU A 438 7.93 6.09 -16.87
C LEU A 438 9.31 5.59 -16.44
N CYS A 439 9.98 4.86 -17.31
CA CYS A 439 11.39 4.49 -17.16
C CYS A 439 12.27 5.32 -18.10
N THR A 440 13.40 5.82 -17.59
CA THR A 440 14.45 6.54 -18.32
C THR A 440 15.76 5.80 -18.15
N ASP A 441 16.50 5.53 -19.24
CA ASP A 441 17.82 4.92 -19.12
C ASP A 441 18.91 5.95 -18.76
N LYS A 442 20.12 5.48 -18.43
CA LYS A 442 21.26 6.35 -18.09
C LYS A 442 21.66 7.36 -19.18
N TYR A 443 21.20 7.18 -20.42
CA TYR A 443 21.46 8.08 -21.55
C TYR A 443 20.37 9.14 -21.73
N GLY A 444 19.33 9.12 -20.89
CA GLY A 444 18.20 10.05 -20.96
C GLY A 444 17.12 9.66 -21.97
N ARG A 445 17.13 8.43 -22.49
CA ARG A 445 16.06 7.93 -23.37
C ARG A 445 14.88 7.48 -22.52
N ASN A 446 13.71 8.01 -22.83
CA ASN A 446 12.47 7.70 -22.13
C ASN A 446 11.74 6.55 -22.81
N SER A 447 11.35 5.55 -22.03
CA SER A 447 10.30 4.59 -22.41
C SER A 447 8.99 5.31 -22.69
N HIS A 448 7.98 4.58 -23.15
CA HIS A 448 6.62 5.12 -23.16
C HIS A 448 6.10 5.27 -21.72
N GLU A 449 5.40 6.37 -21.44
CA GLU A 449 4.77 6.56 -20.15
C GLU A 449 3.46 5.76 -20.07
N LEU A 450 3.39 4.84 -19.11
CA LEU A 450 2.21 4.01 -18.87
C LEU A 450 1.24 4.75 -17.96
N PHE A 451 0.10 5.17 -18.51
CA PHE A 451 -0.97 5.81 -17.75
C PHE A 451 -2.00 4.80 -17.28
N ASN A 452 -2.26 4.77 -15.98
CA ASN A 452 -3.31 3.94 -15.41
C ASN A 452 -4.05 4.63 -14.25
N PHE A 453 -5.10 3.98 -13.76
CA PHE A 453 -5.87 4.44 -12.62
C PHE A 453 -6.45 3.25 -11.86
N PHE A 454 -6.96 3.50 -10.67
CA PHE A 454 -7.67 2.52 -9.85
C PHE A 454 -8.69 3.25 -8.97
N LEU A 455 -9.68 2.52 -8.47
CA LEU A 455 -10.75 3.06 -7.64
C LEU A 455 -10.43 2.85 -6.15
N VAL A 456 -10.35 3.93 -5.38
CA VAL A 456 -10.40 3.85 -3.92
C VAL A 456 -11.88 3.86 -3.50
N GLN A 457 -12.34 2.81 -2.84
CA GLN A 457 -13.75 2.68 -2.45
C GLN A 457 -13.87 1.91 -1.15
N GLY A 458 -14.62 2.46 -0.19
CA GLY A 458 -15.00 1.78 1.04
C GLY A 458 -15.94 0.59 0.79
N ASP A 459 -16.63 0.15 1.84
CA ASP A 459 -17.66 -0.87 1.69
C ASP A 459 -18.91 -0.25 1.08
N VAL A 460 -19.33 -0.77 -0.08
CA VAL A 460 -20.59 -0.37 -0.71
C VAL A 460 -21.73 -0.84 0.18
N LYS A 461 -22.50 0.10 0.74
CA LYS A 461 -23.70 -0.22 1.53
C LYS A 461 -24.71 -0.92 0.63
N VAL A 462 -24.90 -2.22 0.84
CA VAL A 462 -25.85 -3.03 0.08
C VAL A 462 -27.27 -2.71 0.55
N LYS A 463 -28.11 -2.23 -0.39
CA LYS A 463 -29.55 -2.19 -0.26
C LYS A 463 -30.10 -3.21 -1.27
N GLU A 464 -30.26 -4.43 -0.79
CA GLU A 464 -30.73 -5.57 -1.59
C GLU A 464 -32.25 -5.59 -1.66
N TYR A 465 -32.77 -5.80 -2.86
CA TYR A 465 -34.16 -6.21 -3.08
C TYR A 465 -34.19 -7.70 -3.37
N VAL A 466 -35.05 -8.42 -2.68
CA VAL A 466 -35.30 -9.85 -2.93
C VAL A 466 -36.57 -9.96 -3.76
N MET A 467 -36.46 -10.54 -4.96
CA MET A 467 -37.61 -10.82 -5.81
C MET A 467 -38.63 -11.70 -5.06
N THR A 468 -39.91 -11.36 -5.19
CA THR A 468 -41.02 -12.10 -4.60
C THR A 468 -41.85 -12.78 -5.70
N GLU A 469 -42.71 -13.73 -5.32
CA GLU A 469 -43.66 -14.34 -6.26
C GLU A 469 -44.65 -13.30 -6.83
N ASP A 470 -45.02 -12.29 -6.03
CA ASP A 470 -45.87 -11.18 -6.48
C ASP A 470 -45.20 -10.33 -7.56
N ASP A 471 -43.87 -10.19 -7.53
CA ASP A 471 -43.14 -9.50 -8.60
C ASP A 471 -43.27 -10.27 -9.93
N LEU A 472 -43.36 -11.61 -9.91
CA LEU A 472 -43.55 -12.39 -11.15
C LEU A 472 -44.85 -11.99 -11.85
N ALA A 473 -45.95 -11.91 -11.10
CA ALA A 473 -47.24 -11.46 -11.65
C ALA A 473 -47.21 -9.97 -12.03
N THR A 474 -46.62 -9.12 -11.18
CA THR A 474 -46.57 -7.65 -11.39
C THR A 474 -45.80 -7.28 -12.65
N TYR A 475 -44.69 -7.96 -12.91
CA TYR A 475 -43.80 -7.70 -14.04
C TYR A 475 -44.05 -8.63 -15.23
N ASN A 476 -45.02 -9.55 -15.14
CA ASN A 476 -45.33 -10.56 -16.17
C ASN A 476 -44.11 -11.43 -16.53
N ILE A 477 -43.43 -11.94 -15.50
CA ILE A 477 -42.22 -12.76 -15.59
C ILE A 477 -42.59 -14.21 -15.29
N LYS A 478 -42.15 -15.14 -16.14
CA LYS A 478 -42.19 -16.57 -15.85
C LYS A 478 -40.79 -17.09 -15.50
N ASN A 479 -40.69 -17.80 -14.39
CA ASN A 479 -39.45 -18.41 -13.90
C ASN A 479 -39.50 -19.95 -13.90
N THR A 480 -40.44 -20.52 -14.63
CA THR A 480 -40.59 -21.96 -14.85
C THR A 480 -40.48 -22.25 -16.35
N ASP A 481 -39.68 -23.26 -16.71
CA ASP A 481 -39.51 -23.73 -18.09
C ASP A 481 -39.61 -25.25 -18.12
N ASP A 482 -40.61 -25.77 -18.84
CA ASP A 482 -40.86 -27.21 -18.98
C ASP A 482 -41.10 -27.64 -20.44
N TYR A 483 -40.81 -26.76 -21.40
CA TYR A 483 -41.02 -26.99 -22.83
C TYR A 483 -40.02 -27.96 -23.47
N GLU A 484 -38.77 -27.99 -22.99
CA GLU A 484 -37.67 -28.73 -23.61
C GLU A 484 -37.29 -29.98 -22.84
N GLU A 485 -37.21 -31.11 -23.54
CA GLU A 485 -36.60 -32.35 -23.04
C GLU A 485 -35.43 -32.78 -23.93
N LYS A 486 -34.40 -33.41 -23.35
CA LYS A 486 -33.21 -33.89 -24.07
C LYS A 486 -33.16 -35.41 -23.94
N VAL A 487 -33.08 -36.10 -25.07
CA VAL A 487 -32.95 -37.57 -25.15
C VAL A 487 -31.65 -37.90 -25.87
N TYR A 488 -30.74 -38.59 -25.18
CA TYR A 488 -29.51 -39.06 -25.79
C TYR A 488 -29.74 -40.40 -26.52
N VAL A 489 -29.30 -40.47 -27.76
CA VAL A 489 -29.45 -41.65 -28.62
C VAL A 489 -28.09 -42.27 -28.86
N LYS A 490 -27.90 -43.53 -28.46
CA LYS A 490 -26.67 -44.26 -28.72
C LYS A 490 -26.50 -44.44 -30.23
N VAL A 491 -25.36 -44.00 -30.73
CA VAL A 491 -24.90 -44.22 -32.10
C VAL A 491 -23.48 -44.77 -32.07
N ASP A 492 -23.08 -45.46 -33.14
CA ASP A 492 -21.75 -46.07 -33.19
C ASP A 492 -20.66 -45.01 -33.43
N LYS A 493 -21.00 -43.98 -34.22
CA LYS A 493 -20.13 -42.85 -34.57
C LYS A 493 -20.97 -41.58 -34.76
N LEU A 494 -20.37 -40.41 -34.56
CA LEU A 494 -21.01 -39.10 -34.77
C LEU A 494 -20.85 -38.52 -36.19
N THR A 495 -20.16 -39.22 -37.09
CA THR A 495 -19.84 -38.75 -38.44
C THR A 495 -20.22 -39.75 -39.53
N ASP A 496 -21.03 -40.76 -39.19
CA ASP A 496 -21.51 -41.77 -40.14
C ASP A 496 -22.80 -41.29 -40.84
N THR A 497 -22.92 -41.61 -42.13
CA THR A 497 -24.14 -41.48 -42.94
C THR A 497 -25.37 -42.12 -42.30
N THR A 498 -25.21 -43.16 -41.46
CA THR A 498 -26.32 -43.84 -40.78
C THR A 498 -26.74 -43.20 -39.46
N THR A 499 -25.94 -42.28 -38.90
CA THR A 499 -26.17 -41.64 -37.59
C THR A 499 -27.53 -40.92 -37.56
N GLY A 500 -27.82 -40.13 -38.59
CA GLY A 500 -29.10 -39.41 -38.70
C GLY A 500 -30.30 -40.36 -38.73
N THR A 501 -30.20 -41.47 -39.47
CA THR A 501 -31.28 -42.47 -39.58
C THR A 501 -31.60 -43.11 -38.24
N LYS A 502 -30.60 -43.43 -37.42
CA LYS A 502 -30.81 -44.01 -36.07
C LYS A 502 -31.51 -43.02 -35.13
N ILE A 503 -31.10 -41.75 -35.15
CA ILE A 503 -31.73 -40.71 -34.33
C ILE A 503 -33.17 -40.49 -34.80
N GLU A 504 -33.41 -40.49 -36.11
CA GLU A 504 -34.73 -40.34 -36.71
C GLU A 504 -35.66 -41.51 -36.37
N GLU A 505 -35.15 -42.74 -36.34
CA GLU A 505 -35.91 -43.93 -35.90
C GLU A 505 -36.43 -43.76 -34.47
N VAL A 506 -35.55 -43.37 -33.53
CA VAL A 506 -35.92 -43.13 -32.13
C VAL A 506 -36.87 -41.95 -32.01
N ALA A 507 -36.61 -40.85 -32.73
CA ALA A 507 -37.47 -39.67 -32.73
C ALA A 507 -38.87 -40.00 -33.25
N ASN A 508 -38.99 -40.78 -34.33
CA ASN A 508 -40.27 -41.18 -34.91
C ASN A 508 -41.06 -42.11 -33.99
N ALA A 509 -40.38 -43.04 -33.31
CA ALA A 509 -41.01 -43.95 -32.35
C ALA A 509 -41.43 -43.27 -31.03
N THR A 510 -40.86 -42.09 -30.71
CA THR A 510 -41.14 -41.38 -29.45
C THR A 510 -42.35 -40.44 -29.60
N VAL A 511 -43.31 -40.54 -28.68
CA VAL A 511 -44.42 -39.57 -28.57
C VAL A 511 -43.94 -38.38 -27.75
N VAL A 512 -44.04 -37.18 -28.33
CA VAL A 512 -43.69 -35.94 -27.63
C VAL A 512 -44.84 -35.54 -26.70
N PRO A 513 -44.59 -35.24 -25.41
CA PRO A 513 -45.65 -34.76 -24.51
C PRO A 513 -46.31 -33.48 -25.02
N SER A 514 -47.62 -33.35 -24.77
CA SER A 514 -48.41 -32.16 -25.12
C SER A 514 -47.72 -30.85 -24.69
N HIS A 515 -47.72 -29.87 -25.58
CA HIS A 515 -47.08 -28.56 -25.43
C HIS A 515 -45.55 -28.57 -25.22
N LYS A 516 -44.86 -29.67 -25.53
CA LYS A 516 -43.38 -29.77 -25.42
C LYS A 516 -42.69 -30.04 -26.75
N TYR A 517 -41.36 -30.01 -26.70
CA TYR A 517 -40.47 -30.50 -27.74
C TYR A 517 -39.29 -31.29 -27.15
N ILE A 518 -38.79 -32.26 -27.92
CA ILE A 518 -37.66 -33.11 -27.53
C ILE A 518 -36.50 -32.89 -28.50
N CYS A 519 -35.31 -32.64 -27.97
CA CYS A 519 -34.05 -32.69 -28.70
C CYS A 519 -33.43 -34.08 -28.57
N PHE A 520 -33.43 -34.85 -29.67
CA PHE A 520 -32.79 -36.16 -29.77
C PHE A 520 -31.34 -35.96 -30.19
N ILE A 521 -30.39 -36.27 -29.31
CA ILE A 521 -28.96 -35.94 -29.45
C ILE A 521 -28.16 -37.23 -29.58
N GLY A 522 -27.46 -37.41 -30.70
CA GLY A 522 -26.57 -38.54 -30.90
C GLY A 522 -25.37 -38.52 -29.96
N THR A 523 -25.03 -39.66 -29.36
CA THR A 523 -23.85 -39.86 -28.51
C THR A 523 -23.22 -41.23 -28.72
N THR A 524 -21.90 -41.33 -28.56
CA THR A 524 -21.20 -42.62 -28.50
C THR A 524 -20.88 -43.06 -27.06
N GLU A 525 -21.17 -42.23 -26.07
CA GLU A 525 -20.87 -42.49 -24.66
C GLU A 525 -22.11 -42.98 -23.91
N GLU A 526 -21.87 -43.87 -22.95
CA GLU A 526 -22.88 -44.45 -22.06
C GLU A 526 -22.44 -44.29 -20.61
N ASP A 527 -23.39 -44.24 -19.68
CA ASP A 527 -23.12 -44.35 -18.26
C ASP A 527 -22.72 -45.79 -17.86
N GLU A 528 -22.41 -45.99 -16.58
CA GLU A 528 -22.04 -47.30 -16.03
C GLU A 528 -23.12 -48.38 -16.21
N ASN A 529 -24.37 -47.98 -16.48
CA ASN A 529 -25.52 -48.86 -16.70
C ASN A 529 -25.81 -49.09 -18.19
N GLY A 530 -25.02 -48.52 -19.11
CA GLY A 530 -25.23 -48.62 -20.55
C GLY A 530 -26.27 -47.66 -21.11
N ASN A 531 -26.73 -46.65 -20.34
CA ASN A 531 -27.63 -45.64 -20.86
C ASN A 531 -26.85 -44.58 -21.64
N PRO A 532 -27.31 -44.15 -22.83
CA PRO A 532 -26.65 -43.10 -23.58
C PRO A 532 -26.61 -41.79 -22.77
N ILE A 533 -25.46 -41.12 -22.73
CA ILE A 533 -25.26 -39.86 -21.99
C ILE A 533 -24.62 -38.78 -22.87
N MET A 534 -24.63 -37.52 -22.39
CA MET A 534 -23.86 -36.46 -23.03
C MET A 534 -22.38 -36.83 -23.10
N GLN A 535 -21.81 -36.75 -24.30
CA GLN A 535 -20.42 -37.06 -24.54
C GLN A 535 -19.48 -36.06 -23.86
N THR A 536 -18.38 -36.58 -23.31
CA THR A 536 -17.32 -35.82 -22.62
C THR A 536 -16.16 -35.40 -23.54
N THR A 537 -16.21 -35.79 -24.81
CA THR A 537 -15.27 -35.41 -25.88
C THR A 537 -15.89 -34.41 -26.86
N ALA A 538 -15.07 -33.54 -27.46
CA ALA A 538 -15.58 -32.49 -28.33
C ALA A 538 -16.19 -33.07 -29.61
N ALA A 539 -17.43 -32.70 -29.92
CA ALA A 539 -18.05 -33.04 -31.20
C ALA A 539 -18.99 -31.94 -31.68
N ARG A 540 -19.35 -32.01 -32.96
CA ARG A 540 -20.34 -31.11 -33.56
C ARG A 540 -21.76 -31.59 -33.27
N PHE A 541 -22.20 -31.49 -32.02
CA PHE A 541 -23.46 -32.11 -31.58
C PHE A 541 -24.69 -31.61 -32.33
N TRP A 542 -24.70 -30.35 -32.77
CA TRP A 542 -25.82 -29.80 -33.55
C TRP A 542 -26.05 -30.50 -34.89
N LEU A 543 -25.02 -31.07 -35.52
CA LEU A 543 -25.18 -31.86 -36.75
C LEU A 543 -25.84 -33.22 -36.49
N ASN A 544 -25.86 -33.66 -35.24
CA ASN A 544 -26.39 -34.94 -34.77
C ASN A 544 -27.56 -34.73 -33.81
N THR A 545 -28.36 -33.69 -34.04
CA THR A 545 -29.54 -33.39 -33.24
C THR A 545 -30.78 -33.31 -34.14
N ILE A 546 -31.86 -33.98 -33.74
CA ILE A 546 -33.18 -33.85 -34.36
C ILE A 546 -34.13 -33.30 -33.31
N VAL A 547 -34.90 -32.27 -33.65
CA VAL A 547 -35.91 -31.68 -32.76
C VAL A 547 -37.30 -32.11 -33.21
N LYS A 548 -38.08 -32.71 -32.30
CA LYS A 548 -39.48 -33.09 -32.57
C LYS A 548 -40.41 -32.32 -31.65
N TYR A 549 -41.47 -31.77 -32.22
CA TYR A 549 -42.49 -30.99 -31.53
C TYR A 549 -43.75 -31.84 -31.32
N ALA A 550 -44.49 -31.57 -30.25
CA ALA A 550 -45.87 -32.02 -30.15
C ALA A 550 -46.76 -31.27 -31.15
N ASP A 551 -47.84 -31.90 -31.59
CA ASP A 551 -48.76 -31.33 -32.58
C ASP A 551 -49.44 -30.04 -32.08
N ASP A 552 -49.54 -29.86 -30.76
CA ASP A 552 -50.14 -28.72 -30.07
C ASP A 552 -49.10 -27.74 -29.49
N TYR A 553 -47.84 -27.81 -29.94
CA TYR A 553 -46.80 -26.86 -29.55
C TYR A 553 -46.93 -25.52 -30.31
N ASP A 554 -47.30 -24.45 -29.61
CA ASP A 554 -47.43 -23.11 -30.19
C ASP A 554 -46.15 -22.27 -30.02
N LYS A 555 -45.32 -22.23 -31.08
CA LYS A 555 -44.07 -21.45 -31.13
C LYS A 555 -44.29 -19.95 -30.87
N ASN A 556 -45.39 -19.38 -31.35
CA ASN A 556 -45.66 -17.94 -31.23
C ASN A 556 -46.07 -17.58 -29.80
N ALA A 557 -46.86 -18.43 -29.15
CA ALA A 557 -47.22 -18.25 -27.75
C ALA A 557 -45.99 -18.33 -26.83
N VAL A 558 -45.12 -19.33 -27.03
CA VAL A 558 -43.88 -19.45 -26.23
C VAL A 558 -42.94 -18.27 -26.48
N LEU A 559 -42.78 -17.81 -27.72
CA LEU A 559 -41.99 -16.60 -28.01
C LEU A 559 -42.57 -15.37 -27.32
N THR A 560 -43.89 -15.19 -27.35
CA THR A 560 -44.56 -14.05 -26.68
C THR A 560 -44.34 -14.09 -25.16
N GLU A 561 -44.43 -15.27 -24.55
CA GLU A 561 -44.14 -15.48 -23.13
C GLU A 561 -42.69 -15.16 -22.77
N ALA A 562 -41.74 -15.61 -23.61
CA ALA A 562 -40.32 -15.32 -23.44
C ALA A 562 -40.03 -13.81 -23.58
N THR A 563 -40.70 -13.13 -24.53
CA THR A 563 -40.62 -11.67 -24.67
C THR A 563 -41.15 -10.93 -23.45
N ASN A 564 -42.29 -11.36 -22.93
CA ASN A 564 -42.84 -10.79 -21.70
C ASN A 564 -41.87 -10.96 -20.52
N THR A 565 -41.27 -12.15 -20.39
CA THR A 565 -40.30 -12.45 -19.33
C THR A 565 -39.06 -11.56 -19.43
N ARG A 566 -38.48 -11.39 -20.62
CA ARG A 566 -37.33 -10.49 -20.85
C ARG A 566 -37.66 -9.04 -20.50
N ILE A 567 -38.78 -8.53 -21.00
CA ILE A 567 -39.22 -7.15 -20.74
C ILE A 567 -39.50 -6.94 -19.24
N GLY A 568 -40.16 -7.91 -18.61
CA GLY A 568 -40.47 -7.90 -17.19
C GLY A 568 -39.21 -7.86 -16.32
N LEU A 569 -38.22 -8.69 -16.63
CA LEU A 569 -36.92 -8.70 -15.94
C LEU A 569 -36.19 -7.36 -16.09
N GLN A 570 -36.14 -6.80 -17.31
CA GLN A 570 -35.55 -5.47 -17.53
C GLN A 570 -36.27 -4.40 -16.71
N LYS A 571 -37.61 -4.39 -16.75
CA LYS A 571 -38.41 -3.41 -16.00
C LYS A 571 -38.21 -3.55 -14.49
N LEU A 572 -38.10 -4.78 -13.98
CA LEU A 572 -37.82 -5.04 -12.58
C LEU A 572 -36.45 -4.45 -12.17
N LEU A 573 -35.40 -4.71 -12.94
CA LEU A 573 -34.07 -4.13 -12.70
C LEU A 573 -34.12 -2.60 -12.63
N ASP A 574 -34.76 -1.98 -13.62
CA ASP A 574 -34.85 -0.53 -13.75
C ASP A 574 -35.68 0.09 -12.60
N ASP A 575 -36.83 -0.49 -12.27
CA ASP A 575 -37.71 -0.03 -11.20
C ASP A 575 -37.03 -0.13 -9.83
N LYS A 576 -36.36 -1.26 -9.54
CA LYS A 576 -35.69 -1.42 -8.23
C LYS A 576 -34.46 -0.53 -8.14
N LYS A 577 -33.73 -0.30 -9.24
CA LYS A 577 -32.69 0.74 -9.29
C LYS A 577 -33.28 2.13 -8.98
N ALA A 578 -34.39 2.50 -9.62
CA ALA A 578 -35.06 3.77 -9.40
C ALA A 578 -35.59 3.93 -7.96
N ALA A 579 -36.01 2.83 -7.31
CA ALA A 579 -36.38 2.78 -5.89
C ALA A 579 -35.16 2.85 -4.93
N GLY A 580 -33.96 3.04 -5.47
CA GLY A 580 -32.72 3.24 -4.72
C GLY A 580 -32.06 1.96 -4.22
N TYR A 581 -32.47 0.78 -4.70
CA TYR A 581 -31.73 -0.46 -4.48
C TYR A 581 -30.49 -0.48 -5.38
N ASN A 582 -29.43 -1.15 -4.91
CA ASN A 582 -28.20 -1.36 -5.67
C ASN A 582 -27.87 -2.85 -5.87
N ARG A 583 -28.76 -3.74 -5.41
CA ARG A 583 -28.64 -5.17 -5.62
C ARG A 583 -30.02 -5.81 -5.75
N LEU A 584 -30.17 -6.72 -6.71
CA LEU A 584 -31.36 -7.55 -6.90
C LEU A 584 -30.97 -9.02 -6.71
N LEU A 585 -31.70 -9.73 -5.85
CA LEU A 585 -31.65 -11.18 -5.73
C LEU A 585 -32.84 -11.79 -6.46
N LEU A 586 -32.60 -12.60 -7.49
CA LEU A 586 -33.67 -13.32 -8.19
C LEU A 586 -34.20 -14.50 -7.38
N LEU A 587 -35.44 -14.91 -7.69
CA LEU A 587 -35.90 -16.23 -7.29
C LEU A 587 -35.16 -17.30 -8.12
N PRO A 588 -34.85 -18.47 -7.54
CA PRO A 588 -34.38 -19.60 -8.33
C PRO A 588 -35.43 -19.98 -9.38
N GLY A 589 -34.98 -20.48 -10.53
CA GLY A 589 -35.88 -20.86 -11.62
C GLY A 589 -35.20 -20.82 -12.98
N ILE A 590 -35.98 -21.11 -14.02
CA ILE A 590 -35.56 -20.99 -15.41
C ILE A 590 -36.41 -19.89 -16.05
N TYR A 591 -35.75 -18.80 -16.41
CA TYR A 591 -36.36 -17.64 -17.05
C TYR A 591 -36.07 -17.74 -18.54
N ARG A 592 -37.05 -18.21 -19.33
CA ARG A 592 -36.92 -18.22 -20.78
C ARG A 592 -37.07 -16.80 -21.32
N ILE A 593 -36.10 -16.34 -22.11
CA ILE A 593 -36.07 -15.00 -22.71
C ILE A 593 -36.01 -15.10 -24.23
N ASP A 594 -36.52 -14.09 -24.91
CA ASP A 594 -36.46 -14.03 -26.37
C ASP A 594 -35.14 -13.41 -26.87
N HIS A 595 -34.86 -13.62 -28.15
CA HIS A 595 -33.66 -13.13 -28.84
C HIS A 595 -33.78 -11.70 -29.40
N LEU A 596 -34.96 -11.08 -29.35
CA LEU A 596 -35.22 -9.77 -30.00
C LEU A 596 -34.64 -8.58 -29.22
N GLY A 597 -34.11 -8.81 -28.02
CA GLY A 597 -33.50 -7.76 -27.22
C GLY A 597 -32.56 -8.28 -26.14
N THR A 598 -31.77 -7.38 -25.58
CA THR A 598 -30.79 -7.68 -24.53
C THR A 598 -31.26 -7.19 -23.16
N ILE A 599 -30.98 -7.96 -22.11
CA ILE A 599 -31.09 -7.50 -20.72
C ILE A 599 -29.84 -6.70 -20.37
N TYR A 600 -30.03 -5.47 -19.89
CA TYR A 600 -28.96 -4.59 -19.45
C TYR A 600 -29.03 -4.37 -17.95
N VAL A 601 -27.94 -4.71 -17.27
CA VAL A 601 -27.82 -4.42 -15.84
C VAL A 601 -27.60 -2.92 -15.65
N PRO A 602 -28.31 -2.26 -14.72
CA PRO A 602 -28.11 -0.84 -14.46
C PRO A 602 -26.71 -0.50 -13.95
N ASP A 603 -26.28 0.74 -14.15
CA ASP A 603 -25.04 1.29 -13.57
C ASP A 603 -25.03 1.18 -12.03
N ARG A 604 -23.87 0.90 -11.44
CA ARG A 604 -23.65 0.68 -9.99
C ARG A 604 -24.70 -0.26 -9.39
N PHE A 605 -24.89 -1.43 -10.01
CA PHE A 605 -25.91 -2.38 -9.63
C PHE A 605 -25.41 -3.83 -9.72
N THR A 606 -25.77 -4.63 -8.73
CA THR A 606 -25.48 -6.07 -8.72
C THR A 606 -26.74 -6.88 -9.00
N LEU A 607 -26.73 -7.69 -10.06
CA LEU A 607 -27.71 -8.75 -10.26
C LEU A 607 -27.16 -10.06 -9.70
N ASN A 608 -27.71 -10.51 -8.56
CA ASN A 608 -27.45 -11.84 -8.04
C ASN A 608 -28.55 -12.78 -8.54
N MET A 609 -28.17 -13.71 -9.41
CA MET A 609 -29.09 -14.63 -10.06
C MET A 609 -29.53 -15.78 -9.15
N ASN A 610 -28.90 -15.98 -7.98
CA ASN A 610 -29.35 -16.97 -6.99
C ASN A 610 -29.53 -18.40 -7.53
N GLY A 611 -28.62 -18.82 -8.41
CA GLY A 611 -28.67 -20.11 -9.10
C GLY A 611 -29.69 -20.19 -10.25
N ALA A 612 -30.43 -19.11 -10.54
CA ALA A 612 -31.35 -19.05 -11.66
C ALA A 612 -30.65 -19.25 -13.02
N THR A 613 -31.44 -19.67 -14.01
CA THR A 613 -31.00 -19.81 -15.40
C THR A 613 -31.72 -18.78 -16.27
N LEU A 614 -30.98 -17.92 -16.97
CA LEU A 614 -31.52 -17.24 -18.15
C LEU A 614 -31.35 -18.19 -19.33
N LYS A 615 -32.47 -18.60 -19.93
CA LYS A 615 -32.48 -19.55 -21.04
C LYS A 615 -32.96 -18.86 -22.31
N GLU A 616 -32.17 -18.92 -23.37
CA GLU A 616 -32.57 -18.39 -24.66
C GLU A 616 -33.73 -19.20 -25.24
N ASN A 617 -34.71 -18.52 -25.82
CA ASN A 617 -35.80 -19.18 -26.51
C ASN A 617 -35.28 -19.95 -27.72
N GLN A 618 -35.97 -21.03 -28.11
CA GLN A 618 -35.65 -21.71 -29.35
C GLN A 618 -35.91 -20.80 -30.57
N PHE A 619 -35.16 -21.01 -31.65
CA PHE A 619 -35.23 -20.22 -32.90
C PHE A 619 -34.67 -18.80 -32.80
N THR A 620 -33.53 -18.63 -32.13
CA THR A 620 -32.86 -17.33 -31.93
C THR A 620 -32.44 -16.61 -33.22
N GLY A 621 -32.34 -17.34 -34.34
CA GLY A 621 -31.82 -16.79 -35.60
C GLY A 621 -30.32 -16.50 -35.53
N ASP A 622 -29.81 -15.64 -36.41
CA ASP A 622 -28.36 -15.45 -36.59
C ASP A 622 -27.76 -14.27 -35.82
N SER A 623 -28.42 -13.81 -34.76
CA SER A 623 -27.86 -12.87 -33.77
C SER A 623 -28.71 -12.77 -32.51
N SER A 624 -28.07 -12.83 -31.34
CA SER A 624 -28.66 -12.39 -30.07
C SER A 624 -27.59 -12.02 -29.05
N LEU A 625 -27.96 -11.24 -28.04
CA LEU A 625 -27.13 -11.01 -26.86
C LEU A 625 -28.03 -11.05 -25.63
N MET A 626 -27.88 -12.08 -24.80
CA MET A 626 -28.82 -12.36 -23.71
C MET A 626 -28.73 -11.30 -22.60
N ILE A 627 -27.53 -11.06 -22.07
CA ILE A 627 -27.29 -10.09 -20.99
C ILE A 627 -25.98 -9.32 -21.18
N SER A 628 -25.97 -8.03 -20.84
CA SER A 628 -24.80 -7.18 -21.01
C SER A 628 -24.59 -6.16 -19.91
N LEU A 629 -23.31 -5.97 -19.57
CA LEU A 629 -22.78 -4.82 -18.83
C LEU A 629 -22.25 -3.82 -19.88
N ASP A 630 -23.08 -2.83 -20.23
CA ASP A 630 -22.73 -1.83 -21.24
C ASP A 630 -22.55 -0.45 -20.60
N SER A 631 -21.30 0.05 -20.62
CA SER A 631 -20.93 1.35 -20.09
C SER A 631 -21.30 1.56 -18.62
N THR A 632 -21.33 0.48 -17.85
CA THR A 632 -21.58 0.49 -16.42
C THR A 632 -20.30 0.73 -15.62
N PHE A 633 -20.46 1.28 -14.43
CA PHE A 633 -19.43 1.47 -13.42
C PHE A 633 -19.79 0.58 -12.21
N ASP A 634 -18.86 -0.27 -11.77
CA ASP A 634 -19.01 -1.08 -10.55
C ASP A 634 -20.33 -1.88 -10.52
N SER A 635 -20.58 -2.62 -11.60
CA SER A 635 -21.80 -3.40 -11.81
C SER A 635 -21.48 -4.86 -12.08
N HIS A 636 -22.30 -5.75 -11.54
CA HIS A 636 -21.93 -7.15 -11.42
C HIS A 636 -23.09 -8.09 -11.70
N VAL A 637 -22.80 -9.24 -12.31
CA VAL A 637 -23.73 -10.37 -12.44
C VAL A 637 -23.12 -11.59 -11.76
N LEU A 638 -23.84 -12.13 -10.77
CA LEU A 638 -23.31 -13.12 -9.85
C LEU A 638 -24.19 -14.38 -9.80
N ASN A 639 -23.55 -15.53 -9.57
CA ASN A 639 -24.16 -16.78 -9.08
C ASN A 639 -25.36 -17.26 -9.92
N GLY A 640 -25.17 -17.55 -11.21
CA GLY A 640 -26.26 -17.92 -12.11
C GLY A 640 -25.82 -18.78 -13.28
N ASN A 641 -26.78 -19.10 -14.14
CA ASN A 641 -26.54 -19.85 -15.36
C ASN A 641 -27.09 -19.08 -16.57
N ILE A 642 -26.35 -19.13 -17.67
CA ILE A 642 -26.76 -18.63 -18.98
C ILE A 642 -26.77 -19.84 -19.91
N GLU A 643 -27.94 -20.17 -20.45
CA GLU A 643 -28.12 -21.30 -21.35
C GLU A 643 -28.67 -20.83 -22.70
N GLY A 644 -27.95 -21.11 -23.78
CA GLY A 644 -28.41 -20.80 -25.13
C GLY A 644 -29.34 -21.87 -25.69
N ASP A 645 -29.72 -21.69 -26.95
CA ASP A 645 -30.62 -22.59 -27.67
C ASP A 645 -29.91 -23.67 -28.49
N TYR A 646 -28.62 -23.95 -28.25
CA TYR A 646 -27.76 -24.79 -29.12
C TYR A 646 -28.42 -26.07 -29.65
N PHE A 647 -29.16 -26.83 -28.84
CA PHE A 647 -29.74 -28.10 -29.30
C PHE A 647 -31.06 -27.92 -30.05
N SER A 648 -31.79 -26.84 -29.76
CA SER A 648 -33.11 -26.52 -30.33
C SER A 648 -33.05 -25.40 -31.37
N HIS A 649 -31.83 -24.93 -31.68
CA HIS A 649 -31.58 -23.89 -32.66
C HIS A 649 -31.91 -24.37 -34.08
N ASP A 650 -32.45 -23.47 -34.90
CA ASP A 650 -32.76 -23.74 -36.29
C ASP A 650 -31.58 -23.43 -37.21
N TYR A 651 -30.61 -24.35 -37.19
CA TYR A 651 -29.43 -24.27 -38.04
C TYR A 651 -29.72 -24.39 -39.54
N VAL A 652 -30.88 -24.94 -39.92
CA VAL A 652 -31.24 -25.12 -41.32
C VAL A 652 -31.56 -23.78 -41.96
N ASN A 653 -32.23 -22.89 -41.22
CA ASN A 653 -32.62 -21.58 -41.71
C ASN A 653 -31.70 -20.44 -41.26
N SER A 654 -30.58 -20.75 -40.59
CA SER A 654 -29.58 -19.72 -40.28
C SER A 654 -28.75 -19.31 -41.50
N THR A 655 -28.51 -18.00 -41.60
CA THR A 655 -27.70 -17.36 -42.62
C THR A 655 -26.22 -17.23 -42.27
N ASN A 656 -25.79 -17.56 -41.04
CA ASN A 656 -24.41 -17.28 -40.58
C ASN A 656 -23.76 -18.42 -39.78
N ASN A 657 -22.60 -18.90 -40.25
CA ASN A 657 -21.84 -19.96 -39.56
C ASN A 657 -21.35 -19.59 -38.14
N SER A 658 -21.26 -18.29 -37.81
CA SER A 658 -20.94 -17.83 -36.45
C SER A 658 -22.18 -17.56 -35.60
N GLU A 659 -23.36 -17.38 -36.21
CA GLU A 659 -24.67 -17.06 -35.61
C GLU A 659 -24.72 -15.83 -34.70
N TRP A 660 -23.59 -15.26 -34.27
CA TRP A 660 -23.46 -14.11 -33.37
C TRP A 660 -24.34 -14.14 -32.11
N CYS A 661 -24.94 -15.28 -31.77
CA CYS A 661 -25.71 -15.50 -30.55
C CYS A 661 -24.73 -15.53 -29.39
N MET A 662 -24.91 -14.62 -28.42
CA MET A 662 -23.96 -14.39 -27.35
C MET A 662 -24.61 -14.45 -25.98
N GLY A 663 -24.01 -15.21 -25.06
CA GLY A 663 -24.49 -15.31 -23.69
C GLY A 663 -24.32 -14.01 -22.93
N THR A 664 -23.08 -13.56 -22.75
CA THR A 664 -22.79 -12.37 -21.93
C THR A 664 -21.82 -11.41 -22.62
N SER A 665 -21.95 -10.11 -22.37
CA SER A 665 -20.97 -9.14 -22.87
C SER A 665 -20.63 -8.03 -21.87
N ILE A 666 -19.34 -7.68 -21.78
CA ILE A 666 -18.84 -6.46 -21.12
C ILE A 666 -18.43 -5.47 -22.21
N SER A 667 -19.15 -4.37 -22.39
CA SER A 667 -18.94 -3.48 -23.55
C SER A 667 -18.98 -1.99 -23.25
N GLY A 668 -18.49 -1.19 -24.21
CA GLY A 668 -18.53 0.26 -24.12
C GLY A 668 -17.57 0.79 -23.07
N LEU A 669 -17.92 1.88 -22.39
CA LEU A 669 -17.08 2.49 -21.35
C LEU A 669 -17.21 1.78 -19.99
N CYS A 670 -17.33 0.46 -20.01
CA CYS A 670 -17.53 -0.31 -18.80
C CYS A 670 -16.29 -0.23 -17.90
N LYS A 671 -16.48 -0.04 -16.59
CA LYS A 671 -15.40 0.02 -15.61
C LYS A 671 -15.71 -0.77 -14.34
N TYR A 672 -14.71 -1.43 -13.77
CA TYR A 672 -14.80 -2.11 -12.46
C TYR A 672 -15.94 -3.13 -12.37
N SER A 673 -16.39 -3.66 -13.51
CA SER A 673 -17.61 -4.46 -13.61
C SER A 673 -17.26 -5.90 -13.95
N SER A 674 -18.12 -6.84 -13.58
CA SER A 674 -17.79 -8.26 -13.70
C SER A 674 -18.96 -9.21 -13.90
N PHE A 675 -18.61 -10.36 -14.49
CA PHE A 675 -19.38 -11.59 -14.35
C PHE A 675 -18.61 -12.53 -13.41
N GLU A 676 -19.29 -13.09 -12.40
CA GLU A 676 -18.65 -13.96 -11.42
C GLU A 676 -19.50 -15.16 -11.03
N ASN A 677 -18.89 -16.34 -10.90
CA ASN A 677 -19.55 -17.59 -10.53
C ASN A 677 -20.73 -17.92 -11.46
N ILE A 678 -20.52 -17.81 -12.77
CA ILE A 678 -21.54 -18.07 -13.79
C ILE A 678 -21.20 -19.33 -14.59
N LYS A 679 -22.22 -20.13 -14.90
CA LYS A 679 -22.10 -21.20 -15.91
C LYS A 679 -22.72 -20.73 -17.22
N ILE A 680 -21.94 -20.68 -18.28
CA ILE A 680 -22.39 -20.31 -19.61
C ILE A 680 -22.32 -21.57 -20.48
N LYS A 681 -23.47 -22.05 -20.93
CA LYS A 681 -23.54 -23.34 -21.62
C LYS A 681 -24.47 -23.36 -22.82
N ASN A 682 -24.22 -24.30 -23.72
CA ASN A 682 -25.08 -24.59 -24.87
C ASN A 682 -25.39 -23.32 -25.68
N ILE A 683 -24.37 -22.52 -25.93
CA ILE A 683 -24.51 -21.28 -26.69
C ILE A 683 -24.26 -21.56 -28.17
N THR A 684 -25.18 -21.13 -29.03
CA THR A 684 -25.15 -21.36 -30.48
C THR A 684 -24.01 -20.58 -31.18
N GLY A 685 -23.59 -19.45 -30.60
CA GLY A 685 -22.43 -18.68 -31.04
C GLY A 685 -21.34 -18.60 -29.97
N TYR A 686 -21.27 -17.46 -29.30
CA TYR A 686 -20.18 -17.04 -28.42
C TYR A 686 -20.63 -17.05 -26.95
N GLY A 687 -19.92 -17.75 -26.06
CA GLY A 687 -20.29 -17.79 -24.65
C GLY A 687 -20.29 -16.40 -24.01
N ALA A 688 -19.17 -15.70 -24.13
CA ALA A 688 -19.03 -14.31 -23.72
C ALA A 688 -18.17 -13.50 -24.67
N GLY A 689 -18.26 -12.17 -24.56
CA GLY A 689 -17.32 -11.27 -25.22
C GLY A 689 -17.08 -9.95 -24.49
N SER A 690 -16.16 -9.17 -25.03
CA SER A 690 -15.92 -7.80 -24.60
C SER A 690 -15.52 -6.88 -25.75
N GLY A 691 -15.75 -5.57 -25.63
CA GLY A 691 -15.31 -4.65 -26.68
C GLY A 691 -15.99 -3.29 -26.67
N ILE A 692 -15.78 -2.53 -27.75
CA ILE A 692 -16.51 -1.29 -28.02
C ILE A 692 -17.99 -1.59 -28.28
N SER A 693 -18.89 -0.69 -27.85
CA SER A 693 -20.33 -0.89 -28.01
C SER A 693 -20.96 0.08 -29.00
N LYS A 694 -21.86 -0.45 -29.84
CA LYS A 694 -22.73 0.36 -30.71
C LYS A 694 -23.76 1.14 -29.90
N LYS A 695 -24.26 0.57 -28.81
CA LYS A 695 -25.30 1.15 -27.95
C LYS A 695 -24.80 2.41 -27.25
N SER A 696 -23.61 2.39 -26.66
CA SER A 696 -23.01 3.56 -25.99
C SER A 696 -22.21 4.48 -26.90
N GLY A 697 -22.04 4.08 -28.17
CA GLY A 697 -21.10 4.64 -29.12
C GLY A 697 -19.66 4.16 -28.90
N TYR A 698 -18.90 4.04 -29.99
CA TYR A 698 -17.55 3.43 -29.99
C TYR A 698 -16.43 4.34 -29.45
N ILE A 699 -16.58 5.66 -29.60
CA ILE A 699 -15.51 6.64 -29.37
C ILE A 699 -16.01 7.85 -28.59
N TYR A 700 -15.09 8.55 -27.96
CA TYR A 700 -15.28 9.94 -27.53
C TYR A 700 -15.06 10.93 -28.66
N PHE A 701 -14.03 10.69 -29.48
CA PHE A 701 -13.68 11.47 -30.67
C PHE A 701 -12.71 10.70 -31.57
N ALA A 702 -12.68 11.09 -32.85
CA ALA A 702 -11.73 10.61 -33.84
C ALA A 702 -11.45 11.72 -34.87
N LYS A 703 -10.19 11.98 -35.18
CA LYS A 703 -9.73 12.99 -36.15
C LYS A 703 -8.56 12.44 -36.96
N ALA A 704 -8.75 12.26 -38.26
CA ALA A 704 -7.68 11.88 -39.18
C ALA A 704 -6.60 12.97 -39.22
N LEU A 705 -5.32 12.56 -39.21
CA LEU A 705 -4.20 13.47 -39.36
C LEU A 705 -3.76 13.59 -40.83
N GLY A 706 -3.83 12.51 -41.62
CA GLY A 706 -3.39 12.51 -43.01
C GLY A 706 -1.87 12.72 -43.15
N ASN A 707 -1.45 13.31 -44.27
CA ASN A 707 -0.04 13.52 -44.62
C ASN A 707 0.56 14.78 -43.97
N VAL A 708 0.64 14.80 -42.63
CA VAL A 708 1.14 15.97 -41.86
C VAL A 708 2.53 15.80 -41.27
N PHE A 709 3.09 14.59 -41.30
CA PHE A 709 4.41 14.28 -40.78
C PHE A 709 5.51 14.67 -41.77
N LYS A 710 6.54 15.36 -41.28
CA LYS A 710 7.72 15.78 -42.06
C LYS A 710 8.99 15.53 -41.26
N LEU A 711 10.12 15.30 -41.94
CA LEU A 711 11.42 15.13 -41.30
C LEU A 711 11.72 16.32 -40.38
N GLY A 712 12.13 16.00 -39.15
CA GLY A 712 12.35 16.96 -38.08
C GLY A 712 11.96 16.39 -36.73
N ASP A 713 12.53 16.96 -35.68
CA ASP A 713 12.29 16.60 -34.28
C ASP A 713 11.90 17.86 -33.48
N ILE A 714 11.44 17.68 -32.26
CA ILE A 714 11.04 18.74 -31.35
C ILE A 714 11.69 18.49 -29.99
N SER A 715 12.34 19.53 -29.48
CA SER A 715 12.95 19.53 -28.15
C SER A 715 11.91 19.22 -27.07
N ILE A 716 12.19 18.19 -26.26
CA ILE A 716 11.38 17.86 -25.10
C ILE A 716 11.60 18.81 -23.92
N ILE A 717 12.57 19.73 -24.02
CA ILE A 717 12.90 20.69 -22.96
C ILE A 717 12.05 21.94 -23.09
N ASP A 718 11.94 22.48 -24.31
CA ASP A 718 11.35 23.80 -24.56
C ASP A 718 10.40 23.85 -25.77
N GLY A 719 10.20 22.71 -26.47
CA GLY A 719 9.30 22.63 -27.62
C GLY A 719 9.84 23.29 -28.89
N SER A 720 11.12 23.66 -28.94
CA SER A 720 11.80 24.20 -30.11
C SER A 720 12.01 23.14 -31.20
N ILE A 721 12.10 23.56 -32.46
CA ILE A 721 12.29 22.65 -33.61
C ILE A 721 13.76 22.24 -33.68
N ILE A 722 14.00 20.94 -33.86
CA ILE A 722 15.32 20.33 -34.04
C ILE A 722 15.38 19.72 -35.45
N SER A 723 16.51 19.91 -36.15
CA SER A 723 16.74 19.21 -37.43
C SER A 723 16.98 17.73 -37.19
N SER A 724 16.29 16.85 -37.92
CA SER A 724 16.48 15.40 -37.83
C SER A 724 16.17 14.72 -39.16
N THR A 725 16.97 13.71 -39.51
CA THR A 725 16.73 12.79 -40.64
C THR A 725 16.10 11.47 -40.20
N GLU A 726 16.09 11.19 -38.89
CA GLU A 726 15.69 9.90 -38.31
C GLU A 726 14.32 9.95 -37.62
N ARG A 727 13.68 11.13 -37.60
CA ARG A 727 12.38 11.37 -36.96
C ARG A 727 11.48 12.20 -37.86
N GLN A 728 10.18 12.02 -37.67
CA GLN A 728 9.13 12.75 -38.38
C GLN A 728 8.25 13.48 -37.36
N SER A 729 8.05 14.78 -37.54
CA SER A 729 7.22 15.62 -36.67
C SER A 729 6.08 16.30 -37.43
N THR A 730 4.99 16.60 -36.74
CA THR A 730 3.90 17.43 -37.27
C THR A 730 4.09 18.90 -36.93
N ASP A 731 3.37 19.77 -37.64
CA ASP A 731 3.09 21.13 -37.14
C ASP A 731 1.98 21.08 -36.05
N PHE A 732 1.59 22.24 -35.52
CA PHE A 732 0.56 22.38 -34.48
C PHE A 732 -0.78 21.78 -34.91
N ILE A 733 -1.31 20.90 -34.08
CA ILE A 733 -2.63 20.30 -34.18
C ILE A 733 -3.51 20.89 -33.09
N ASP A 734 -4.64 21.49 -33.47
CA ASP A 734 -5.65 21.95 -32.53
C ASP A 734 -6.33 20.74 -31.85
N ILE A 735 -6.23 20.71 -30.52
CA ILE A 735 -6.85 19.72 -29.64
C ILE A 735 -7.83 20.35 -28.63
N SER A 736 -8.16 21.63 -28.75
CA SER A 736 -8.98 22.37 -27.79
C SER A 736 -10.37 21.76 -27.57
N SER A 737 -10.96 21.12 -28.58
CA SER A 737 -12.23 20.40 -28.47
C SER A 737 -12.14 19.08 -27.70
N HIS A 738 -10.93 18.58 -27.45
CA HIS A 738 -10.63 17.30 -26.82
C HIS A 738 -10.09 17.42 -25.39
N THR A 739 -9.69 18.62 -24.95
CA THR A 739 -9.09 18.86 -23.62
C THR A 739 -10.09 18.69 -22.48
N LYS A 740 -11.39 18.61 -22.78
CA LYS A 740 -12.44 18.20 -21.84
C LYS A 740 -12.37 16.71 -21.45
N TYR A 741 -11.61 15.90 -22.19
CA TYR A 741 -11.36 14.50 -21.88
C TYR A 741 -9.99 14.35 -21.21
N ASP A 742 -9.83 13.31 -20.40
CA ASP A 742 -8.58 13.07 -19.67
C ASP A 742 -7.43 12.58 -20.56
N TYR A 743 -7.77 11.87 -21.64
CA TYR A 743 -6.82 11.11 -22.44
C TYR A 743 -6.99 11.32 -23.95
N ILE A 744 -5.90 11.09 -24.65
CA ILE A 744 -5.76 11.10 -26.11
C ILE A 744 -4.91 9.90 -26.53
N ALA A 745 -5.15 9.31 -27.71
CA ALA A 745 -4.27 8.31 -28.29
C ALA A 745 -4.02 8.61 -29.77
N ILE A 746 -2.84 8.24 -30.26
CA ILE A 746 -2.45 8.37 -31.67
C ILE A 746 -2.25 6.97 -32.26
N ASN A 747 -3.03 6.61 -33.28
CA ASN A 747 -3.02 5.27 -33.88
C ASN A 747 -3.87 5.18 -35.15
N LYS A 748 -4.06 3.98 -35.72
CA LYS A 748 -4.98 3.71 -36.81
C LYS A 748 -6.43 3.62 -36.31
N TYR A 749 -7.36 4.26 -37.01
CA TYR A 749 -8.79 4.15 -36.71
C TYR A 749 -9.42 2.88 -37.30
N LEU A 750 -9.70 1.89 -36.44
CA LEU A 750 -10.38 0.62 -36.77
C LEU A 750 -9.72 -0.17 -37.94
N GLY A 751 -10.38 -1.25 -38.37
CA GLY A 751 -9.90 -2.14 -39.43
C GLY A 751 -8.70 -2.99 -39.02
N TYR A 752 -7.93 -3.48 -39.99
CA TYR A 752 -6.67 -4.20 -39.71
C TYR A 752 -5.64 -3.19 -39.18
N GLN A 753 -5.49 -3.14 -37.85
CA GLN A 753 -4.64 -2.20 -37.11
C GLN A 753 -3.15 -2.48 -37.34
N GLY A 754 -2.24 -1.96 -36.52
CA GLY A 754 -0.80 -2.18 -36.63
C GLY A 754 0.10 -0.98 -36.37
N MET A 755 1.41 -1.22 -36.37
CA MET A 755 2.41 -0.16 -36.30
C MET A 755 2.30 0.78 -37.51
N LEU A 756 2.12 2.05 -37.25
CA LEU A 756 2.20 3.10 -38.26
C LEU A 756 3.55 3.82 -38.20
N GLY A 757 4.05 4.31 -39.33
CA GLY A 757 5.23 5.18 -39.36
C GLY A 757 6.54 4.53 -38.86
N GLY A 758 6.66 3.20 -38.91
CA GLY A 758 7.93 2.51 -38.59
C GLY A 758 8.32 2.46 -37.10
N SER A 759 7.52 3.02 -36.18
CA SER A 759 7.79 2.95 -34.74
C SER A 759 6.51 2.97 -33.91
N TRP A 760 6.42 2.14 -32.87
CA TRP A 760 5.32 2.20 -31.91
C TRP A 760 5.43 3.38 -30.94
N SER A 761 6.64 3.87 -30.70
CA SER A 761 6.92 4.95 -29.76
C SER A 761 6.72 6.30 -30.44
N LEU A 762 6.07 7.21 -29.74
CA LEU A 762 5.76 8.56 -30.18
C LEU A 762 6.16 9.56 -29.08
N ILE A 763 6.28 10.84 -29.43
CA ILE A 763 6.33 11.92 -28.44
C ILE A 763 5.20 12.91 -28.75
N LEU A 764 4.38 13.21 -27.75
CA LEU A 764 3.32 14.22 -27.83
C LEU A 764 3.78 15.49 -27.12
N HIS A 765 3.94 16.57 -27.87
CA HIS A 765 4.39 17.88 -27.38
C HIS A 765 3.17 18.79 -27.21
N PHE A 766 2.87 19.21 -25.98
CA PHE A 766 1.68 20.00 -25.65
C PHE A 766 2.00 21.48 -25.47
N TYR A 767 1.08 22.33 -25.92
CA TYR A 767 1.21 23.78 -25.90
C TYR A 767 -0.11 24.44 -25.49
N ASP A 768 -0.04 25.62 -24.89
CA ASP A 768 -1.21 26.41 -24.49
C ASP A 768 -1.87 27.15 -25.68
N ASN A 769 -2.91 27.94 -25.41
CA ASN A 769 -3.64 28.70 -26.44
C ASN A 769 -2.78 29.76 -27.16
N SER A 770 -1.66 30.16 -26.56
CA SER A 770 -0.69 31.12 -27.08
C SER A 770 0.48 30.42 -27.76
N LYS A 771 0.39 29.09 -27.95
CA LYS A 771 1.43 28.21 -28.50
C LYS A 771 2.71 28.19 -27.66
N LYS A 772 2.64 28.53 -26.37
CA LYS A 772 3.74 28.37 -25.45
C LYS A 772 3.83 26.91 -25.03
N TYR A 773 5.04 26.37 -25.01
CA TYR A 773 5.31 24.99 -24.63
C TYR A 773 4.89 24.71 -23.18
N ILE A 774 4.22 23.57 -22.97
CA ILE A 774 3.81 23.08 -21.65
C ILE A 774 4.70 21.91 -21.24
N LYS A 775 4.65 20.80 -21.98
CA LYS A 775 5.46 19.59 -21.75
C LYS A 775 5.38 18.62 -22.93
N SER A 776 6.32 17.69 -22.96
CA SER A 776 6.31 16.53 -23.86
C SER A 776 6.02 15.27 -23.07
N ILE A 777 5.34 14.31 -23.70
CA ILE A 777 5.04 12.99 -23.12
C ILE A 777 5.46 11.92 -24.11
N SER A 778 6.29 10.98 -23.68
CA SER A 778 6.58 9.76 -24.43
C SER A 778 5.34 8.87 -24.45
N ALA A 779 4.76 8.70 -25.62
CA ALA A 779 3.54 7.94 -25.85
C ALA A 779 3.84 6.64 -26.62
N PHE A 780 2.85 5.75 -26.67
CA PHE A 780 2.89 4.53 -27.45
C PHE A 780 1.61 4.43 -28.27
N GLN A 781 1.70 4.01 -29.54
CA GLN A 781 0.53 3.87 -30.38
C GLN A 781 -0.52 2.98 -29.69
N TYR A 782 -1.80 3.32 -29.89
CA TYR A 782 -2.99 2.67 -29.32
C TYR A 782 -3.17 2.86 -27.81
N ARG A 783 -2.11 3.16 -27.05
CA ARG A 783 -2.19 3.42 -25.61
C ARG A 783 -2.65 4.85 -25.33
N ARG A 784 -3.36 5.03 -24.21
CA ARG A 784 -3.82 6.34 -23.74
C ARG A 784 -2.66 7.19 -23.24
N THR A 785 -2.69 8.48 -23.55
CA THR A 785 -1.78 9.49 -23.02
C THR A 785 -2.58 10.60 -22.36
N ARG A 786 -2.19 11.01 -21.14
CA ARG A 786 -2.93 12.04 -20.40
C ARG A 786 -2.72 13.42 -21.03
N ILE A 787 -3.80 14.16 -21.24
CA ILE A 787 -3.72 15.54 -21.72
C ILE A 787 -3.32 16.45 -20.54
N PRO A 788 -2.21 17.20 -20.62
CA PRO A 788 -1.84 18.16 -19.57
C PRO A 788 -2.87 19.28 -19.43
N SER A 789 -3.04 19.80 -18.20
CA SER A 789 -3.86 20.98 -17.95
C SER A 789 -3.41 22.17 -18.81
N ASN A 790 -4.35 23.03 -19.21
CA ASN A 790 -4.12 24.21 -20.05
C ASN A 790 -3.63 23.92 -21.48
N SER A 791 -3.60 22.66 -21.92
CA SER A 791 -3.29 22.32 -23.32
C SER A 791 -4.35 22.86 -24.28
N TYR A 792 -3.91 23.28 -25.46
CA TYR A 792 -4.76 23.75 -26.55
C TYR A 792 -4.28 23.22 -27.90
N PHE A 793 -2.96 23.24 -28.12
CA PHE A 793 -2.33 22.65 -29.29
C PHE A 793 -1.42 21.48 -28.90
N MET A 794 -1.17 20.61 -29.86
CA MET A 794 -0.23 19.50 -29.74
C MET A 794 0.59 19.34 -31.02
N LYS A 795 1.83 18.89 -30.92
CA LYS A 795 2.60 18.33 -32.04
C LYS A 795 2.94 16.87 -31.74
N VAL A 796 3.14 16.07 -32.77
CA VAL A 796 3.48 14.64 -32.64
C VAL A 796 4.78 14.35 -33.35
N THR A 797 5.68 13.64 -32.68
CA THR A 797 6.94 13.13 -33.23
C THR A 797 6.91 11.61 -33.27
N ILE A 798 7.25 11.02 -34.42
CA ILE A 798 7.47 9.59 -34.61
C ILE A 798 8.97 9.31 -34.49
N LEU A 799 9.34 8.28 -33.71
CA LEU A 799 10.73 7.84 -33.54
C LEU A 799 11.21 6.99 -34.74
N SER A 800 10.97 7.49 -35.95
CA SER A 800 11.36 6.88 -37.22
C SER A 800 11.32 7.93 -38.32
N SER A 801 12.13 7.72 -39.36
CA SER A 801 12.10 8.50 -40.60
C SER A 801 10.91 8.15 -41.50
N THR A 802 10.13 7.12 -41.17
CA THR A 802 8.99 6.64 -41.98
C THR A 802 7.71 7.42 -41.68
N ALA A 803 7.15 8.10 -42.67
CA ALA A 803 5.84 8.76 -42.56
C ALA A 803 4.67 7.78 -42.78
N SER A 804 3.48 8.14 -42.27
CA SER A 804 2.23 7.43 -42.57
C SER A 804 1.06 8.42 -42.64
N SER A 805 0.15 8.20 -43.60
CA SER A 805 -1.11 8.92 -43.74
C SER A 805 -2.21 8.44 -42.79
N ASP A 806 -2.04 7.25 -42.22
CA ASP A 806 -3.12 6.50 -41.56
C ASP A 806 -3.24 6.81 -40.07
N PHE A 807 -2.50 7.82 -39.59
CA PHE A 807 -2.59 8.25 -38.21
C PHE A 807 -3.88 9.03 -37.94
N TRP A 808 -4.48 8.73 -36.79
CA TRP A 808 -5.63 9.41 -36.23
C TRP A 808 -5.31 9.83 -34.81
N ILE A 809 -5.90 10.95 -34.41
CA ILE A 809 -6.15 11.22 -33.01
C ILE A 809 -7.48 10.56 -32.65
N VAL A 810 -7.47 9.62 -31.72
CA VAL A 810 -8.67 8.89 -31.34
C VAL A 810 -8.68 8.54 -29.86
N TYR A 811 -9.87 8.47 -29.28
CA TYR A 811 -10.06 7.93 -27.93
C TYR A 811 -11.31 7.05 -27.90
N PHE A 812 -11.10 5.73 -27.82
CA PHE A 812 -12.16 4.71 -27.81
C PHE A 812 -12.78 4.55 -26.43
N LYS A 813 -14.07 4.21 -26.40
CA LYS A 813 -14.81 3.80 -25.21
C LYS A 813 -14.69 2.28 -25.08
N VAL A 814 -13.65 1.84 -24.39
CA VAL A 814 -13.33 0.41 -24.19
C VAL A 814 -13.57 -0.01 -22.73
N PRO A 815 -13.94 -1.27 -22.48
CA PRO A 815 -13.97 -1.83 -21.15
C PRO A 815 -12.61 -1.71 -20.48
N CYS A 816 -12.59 -1.27 -19.23
CA CYS A 816 -11.37 -1.08 -18.46
C CYS A 816 -11.53 -1.62 -17.04
N HIS A 817 -10.52 -2.29 -16.48
CA HIS A 817 -10.59 -2.85 -15.11
C HIS A 817 -11.79 -3.79 -14.87
N CYS A 818 -12.23 -4.49 -15.92
CA CYS A 818 -13.34 -5.43 -15.85
C CYS A 818 -12.82 -6.86 -15.68
N ASN A 819 -13.68 -7.78 -15.23
CA ASN A 819 -13.26 -9.17 -15.05
C ASN A 819 -14.33 -10.23 -15.36
N PHE A 820 -13.82 -11.39 -15.76
CA PHE A 820 -14.54 -12.66 -15.80
C PHE A 820 -13.88 -13.59 -14.79
N THR A 821 -14.58 -13.91 -13.70
CA THR A 821 -14.02 -14.71 -12.61
C THR A 821 -14.88 -15.94 -12.33
N ASN A 822 -14.26 -17.12 -12.21
CA ASN A 822 -14.96 -18.38 -11.93
C ASN A 822 -16.09 -18.68 -12.93
N ILE A 823 -15.82 -18.52 -14.22
CA ILE A 823 -16.78 -18.81 -15.29
C ILE A 823 -16.54 -20.20 -15.87
N GLU A 824 -17.60 -20.99 -15.99
CA GLU A 824 -17.58 -22.27 -16.72
C GLU A 824 -18.22 -22.08 -18.09
N PHE A 825 -17.39 -22.02 -19.13
CA PHE A 825 -17.81 -22.01 -20.54
C PHE A 825 -17.88 -23.44 -21.04
N ASN A 826 -19.09 -23.94 -21.27
CA ASN A 826 -19.31 -25.32 -21.66
C ASN A 826 -20.14 -25.42 -22.95
N ASN A 827 -19.63 -26.13 -23.96
CA ASN A 827 -20.40 -26.41 -25.18
C ASN A 827 -20.88 -25.13 -25.88
N CYS A 828 -20.04 -24.10 -25.95
CA CYS A 828 -20.26 -22.94 -26.81
C CYS A 828 -19.79 -23.30 -28.23
N ARG A 829 -20.69 -23.22 -29.21
CA ARG A 829 -20.47 -23.74 -30.56
C ARG A 829 -19.31 -23.04 -31.26
N CYS A 830 -19.20 -21.71 -31.16
CA CYS A 830 -18.17 -20.95 -31.89
C CYS A 830 -16.98 -20.60 -31.01
N VAL A 831 -17.21 -19.89 -29.91
CA VAL A 831 -16.15 -19.51 -28.96
C VAL A 831 -16.69 -19.52 -27.53
N GLY A 832 -15.88 -19.95 -26.56
CA GLY A 832 -16.21 -19.77 -25.14
C GLY A 832 -16.17 -18.29 -24.76
N LEU A 833 -15.01 -17.65 -24.90
CA LEU A 833 -14.82 -16.22 -24.67
C LEU A 833 -14.12 -15.55 -25.86
N ALA A 834 -14.78 -14.59 -26.51
CA ALA A 834 -14.24 -13.79 -27.62
C ALA A 834 -13.98 -12.35 -27.20
N GLN A 835 -12.71 -12.01 -26.96
CA GLN A 835 -12.34 -10.68 -26.48
C GLN A 835 -11.96 -9.73 -27.62
N GLY A 836 -12.64 -8.58 -27.66
CA GLY A 836 -12.35 -7.44 -28.52
C GLY A 836 -11.48 -6.39 -27.81
N ALA A 837 -11.72 -5.10 -28.03
CA ALA A 837 -10.91 -4.03 -27.42
C ALA A 837 -11.11 -3.94 -25.89
N MET A 838 -10.02 -3.80 -25.11
CA MET A 838 -10.08 -3.65 -23.64
C MET A 838 -8.75 -3.12 -23.05
N ASN A 839 -8.79 -2.66 -21.80
CA ASN A 839 -7.60 -2.25 -21.05
C ASN A 839 -7.62 -2.79 -19.60
N ASP A 840 -6.57 -3.47 -19.15
CA ASP A 840 -6.50 -4.06 -17.80
C ASP A 840 -7.67 -5.03 -17.50
N MET A 841 -7.87 -6.00 -18.41
CA MET A 841 -8.91 -7.02 -18.29
C MET A 841 -8.38 -8.24 -17.56
N PHE A 842 -9.16 -8.77 -16.61
CA PHE A 842 -8.79 -9.94 -15.82
C PHE A 842 -9.70 -11.14 -16.11
N VAL A 843 -9.12 -12.25 -16.55
CA VAL A 843 -9.82 -13.53 -16.72
C VAL A 843 -9.21 -14.52 -15.76
N ASN A 844 -9.96 -14.92 -14.75
CA ASN A 844 -9.43 -15.65 -13.61
C ASN A 844 -10.24 -16.89 -13.28
N ASN A 845 -9.54 -18.02 -13.14
CA ASN A 845 -10.12 -19.29 -12.71
C ASN A 845 -11.32 -19.72 -13.58
N CYS A 846 -11.23 -19.46 -14.89
CA CYS A 846 -12.25 -19.85 -15.85
C CYS A 846 -11.96 -21.24 -16.42
N LYS A 847 -13.02 -22.00 -16.68
CA LYS A 847 -12.95 -23.34 -17.25
C LYS A 847 -13.61 -23.35 -18.62
N PHE A 848 -12.89 -23.86 -19.61
CA PHE A 848 -13.34 -23.96 -20.99
C PHE A 848 -13.45 -25.42 -21.38
N THR A 849 -14.66 -25.90 -21.64
CA THR A 849 -14.95 -27.31 -21.93
C THR A 849 -15.81 -27.46 -23.17
N LEU A 850 -15.40 -28.32 -24.12
CA LEU A 850 -16.17 -28.66 -25.32
C LEU A 850 -16.51 -27.46 -26.23
N ASN A 851 -15.72 -26.38 -26.20
CA ASN A 851 -15.99 -25.19 -27.02
C ASN A 851 -15.34 -25.28 -28.41
N GLY A 852 -15.70 -24.35 -29.30
CA GLY A 852 -14.95 -24.12 -30.55
C GLY A 852 -15.25 -25.09 -31.69
N GLN A 853 -16.48 -25.58 -31.77
CA GLN A 853 -16.89 -26.64 -32.68
C GLN A 853 -17.21 -26.16 -34.12
N SER A 854 -17.55 -24.88 -34.29
CA SER A 854 -17.79 -24.17 -35.56
C SER A 854 -17.19 -22.75 -35.54
N GLY A 855 -17.28 -22.00 -36.64
CA GLY A 855 -16.86 -20.60 -36.71
C GLY A 855 -15.35 -20.40 -36.49
N ALA A 856 -14.94 -19.50 -35.60
CA ALA A 856 -13.54 -19.22 -35.24
C ALA A 856 -12.78 -20.46 -34.67
N PHE A 857 -13.49 -21.53 -34.31
CA PHE A 857 -12.96 -22.81 -33.84
C PHE A 857 -12.00 -22.69 -32.63
N CYS A 858 -12.33 -21.86 -31.64
CA CYS A 858 -11.47 -21.61 -30.48
C CYS A 858 -12.26 -21.62 -29.16
N ALA A 859 -11.61 -21.93 -28.04
CA ALA A 859 -12.25 -21.81 -26.73
C ALA A 859 -12.13 -20.37 -26.17
N TYR A 860 -10.94 -19.77 -26.33
CA TYR A 860 -10.63 -18.39 -26.01
C TYR A 860 -10.02 -17.71 -27.24
N ASP A 861 -10.72 -16.70 -27.75
CA ASP A 861 -10.36 -16.01 -28.99
C ASP A 861 -10.08 -14.52 -28.73
N ALA A 862 -8.82 -14.11 -28.77
CA ALA A 862 -8.37 -12.72 -28.71
C ALA A 862 -7.89 -12.25 -30.08
N GLU A 863 -8.83 -12.05 -31.00
CA GLU A 863 -8.59 -11.64 -32.39
C GLU A 863 -9.04 -10.21 -32.68
N ASP A 864 -10.32 -9.91 -32.47
CA ASP A 864 -10.99 -8.74 -33.05
C ASP A 864 -10.65 -7.39 -32.42
N GLY A 865 -10.05 -7.38 -31.22
CA GLY A 865 -9.64 -6.15 -30.56
C GLY A 865 -8.34 -5.55 -31.13
N TRP A 866 -7.60 -6.32 -31.92
CA TRP A 866 -6.30 -5.96 -32.47
C TRP A 866 -5.35 -5.29 -31.43
N ASP A 867 -4.76 -4.15 -31.75
CA ASP A 867 -3.81 -3.41 -30.89
C ASP A 867 -4.50 -2.59 -29.78
N GLN A 868 -5.84 -2.63 -29.73
CA GLN A 868 -6.64 -2.08 -28.62
C GLN A 868 -6.82 -3.08 -27.47
N MET A 869 -6.33 -4.31 -27.61
CA MET A 869 -6.21 -5.27 -26.52
C MET A 869 -4.94 -4.97 -25.73
N GLN A 870 -5.08 -4.40 -24.54
CA GLN A 870 -3.94 -3.89 -23.77
C GLN A 870 -4.00 -4.38 -22.33
N ASP A 871 -2.88 -4.90 -21.84
CA ASP A 871 -2.69 -5.30 -20.45
C ASP A 871 -3.76 -6.32 -20.02
N VAL A 872 -3.69 -7.53 -20.58
CA VAL A 872 -4.68 -8.59 -20.32
C VAL A 872 -4.03 -9.66 -19.46
N THR A 873 -4.64 -9.95 -18.31
CA THR A 873 -4.15 -11.01 -17.41
C THR A 873 -5.11 -12.19 -17.42
N ILE A 874 -4.59 -13.35 -17.84
CA ILE A 874 -5.27 -14.63 -17.85
C ILE A 874 -4.61 -15.50 -16.77
N LYS A 875 -5.36 -15.79 -15.72
CA LYS A 875 -4.84 -16.46 -14.54
C LYS A 875 -5.61 -17.74 -14.21
N ASN A 876 -4.89 -18.83 -13.95
CA ASN A 876 -5.45 -20.10 -13.46
C ASN A 876 -6.59 -20.66 -14.34
N CYS A 877 -6.56 -20.43 -15.66
CA CYS A 877 -7.60 -20.91 -16.57
C CYS A 877 -7.33 -22.34 -17.01
N ASN A 878 -8.39 -23.13 -17.20
CA ASN A 878 -8.30 -24.56 -17.53
C ASN A 878 -9.04 -24.89 -18.83
N PHE A 879 -8.36 -25.59 -19.74
CA PHE A 879 -8.88 -25.93 -21.07
C PHE A 879 -9.01 -27.45 -21.24
N ILE A 880 -10.24 -27.94 -21.44
CA ILE A 880 -10.54 -29.38 -21.41
C ILE A 880 -11.33 -29.76 -22.65
N ASN A 881 -10.77 -30.65 -23.47
CA ASN A 881 -11.46 -31.24 -24.61
C ASN A 881 -12.17 -30.19 -25.49
N ASN A 882 -11.53 -29.07 -25.83
CA ASN A 882 -12.08 -28.15 -26.82
C ASN A 882 -11.81 -28.70 -28.23
N TYR A 883 -12.63 -28.33 -29.20
CA TYR A 883 -12.68 -29.03 -30.48
C TYR A 883 -11.43 -28.84 -31.36
N ARG A 884 -10.85 -27.64 -31.40
CA ARG A 884 -9.71 -27.36 -32.29
C ARG A 884 -8.61 -26.52 -31.65
N ASN A 885 -8.92 -25.30 -31.22
CA ASN A 885 -7.99 -24.43 -30.52
C ASN A 885 -8.50 -24.12 -29.12
N ASP A 886 -7.58 -23.99 -28.16
CA ASP A 886 -7.90 -23.65 -26.78
C ASP A 886 -7.74 -22.15 -26.55
N PHE A 887 -6.52 -21.63 -26.66
CA PHE A 887 -6.20 -20.21 -26.48
C PHE A 887 -5.53 -19.65 -27.74
N LEU A 888 -6.06 -18.55 -28.27
CA LEU A 888 -5.55 -17.90 -29.48
C LEU A 888 -5.46 -16.37 -29.32
N THR A 889 -4.32 -15.78 -29.71
CA THR A 889 -4.17 -14.32 -29.86
C THR A 889 -3.70 -13.94 -31.26
N CYS A 890 -4.30 -12.92 -31.86
CA CYS A 890 -3.86 -12.38 -33.16
C CYS A 890 -2.97 -11.14 -33.05
N ALA A 891 -3.21 -10.29 -32.04
CA ALA A 891 -2.53 -9.01 -31.84
C ALA A 891 -2.66 -8.55 -30.38
N GLY A 892 -2.39 -7.28 -30.09
CA GLY A 892 -2.52 -6.68 -28.76
C GLY A 892 -1.22 -6.69 -27.96
N HIS A 893 -1.20 -5.95 -26.86
CA HIS A 893 0.01 -5.58 -26.12
C HIS A 893 -0.06 -6.09 -24.68
N ASN A 894 1.02 -6.75 -24.23
CA ASN A 894 1.19 -7.18 -22.84
C ASN A 894 0.10 -8.16 -22.35
N PHE A 895 0.06 -9.34 -22.97
CA PHE A 895 -0.71 -10.48 -22.46
C PHE A 895 0.10 -11.21 -21.40
N ILE A 896 -0.50 -11.47 -20.24
CA ILE A 896 0.10 -12.21 -19.13
C ILE A 896 -0.71 -13.50 -18.97
N ILE A 897 -0.10 -14.62 -19.34
CA ILE A 897 -0.66 -15.97 -19.19
C ILE A 897 0.06 -16.62 -18.00
N ASP A 898 -0.61 -16.65 -16.85
CA ASP A 898 -0.07 -17.13 -15.58
C ASP A 898 -0.88 -18.33 -15.07
N GLY A 899 -0.27 -19.50 -15.01
CA GLY A 899 -0.92 -20.67 -14.42
C GLY A 899 -2.00 -21.32 -15.30
N GLN A 900 -1.91 -21.22 -16.63
CA GLN A 900 -2.81 -21.98 -17.50
C GLN A 900 -2.64 -23.48 -17.28
N VAL A 901 -3.74 -24.20 -17.15
CA VAL A 901 -3.78 -25.66 -17.01
C VAL A 901 -4.39 -26.28 -18.26
N ASN A 902 -3.72 -27.31 -18.80
CA ASN A 902 -4.16 -28.02 -20.01
C ASN A 902 -4.27 -27.13 -21.26
N GLY A 903 -4.60 -27.79 -22.38
CA GLY A 903 -4.86 -27.16 -23.67
C GLY A 903 -3.62 -26.56 -24.33
N LYS A 904 -3.85 -25.78 -25.37
CA LYS A 904 -2.82 -25.17 -26.21
C LYS A 904 -2.85 -23.63 -26.16
N ILE A 905 -1.68 -23.04 -25.98
CA ILE A 905 -1.42 -21.61 -26.20
C ILE A 905 -0.96 -21.43 -27.66
N TYR A 906 -1.71 -20.67 -28.45
CA TYR A 906 -1.34 -20.32 -29.81
C TYR A 906 -1.27 -18.80 -29.98
N MET A 907 -0.11 -18.27 -30.35
CA MET A 907 0.09 -16.82 -30.50
C MET A 907 0.60 -16.49 -31.90
N TRP A 908 -0.15 -15.64 -32.61
CA TRP A 908 0.27 -15.10 -33.90
C TRP A 908 1.35 -14.04 -33.77
N GLU A 909 1.95 -13.70 -34.92
CA GLU A 909 3.17 -12.90 -35.02
C GLU A 909 3.04 -11.43 -34.60
N ARG A 910 1.82 -10.91 -34.44
CA ARG A 910 1.59 -9.49 -34.10
C ARG A 910 1.36 -9.27 -32.60
N THR A 911 1.00 -10.28 -31.82
CA THR A 911 0.90 -10.09 -30.37
C THR A 911 2.24 -9.60 -29.82
N ARG A 912 2.22 -8.66 -28.86
CA ARG A 912 3.41 -7.96 -28.41
C ARG A 912 3.75 -8.19 -26.95
N SER A 913 5.03 -8.43 -26.67
CA SER A 913 5.62 -8.42 -25.33
C SER A 913 4.83 -9.23 -24.29
N SER A 914 4.48 -10.47 -24.63
CA SER A 914 3.70 -11.34 -23.75
C SER A 914 4.56 -12.07 -22.72
N VAL A 915 3.93 -12.47 -21.62
CA VAL A 915 4.54 -13.26 -20.54
C VAL A 915 3.79 -14.57 -20.43
N ILE A 916 4.51 -15.70 -20.51
CA ILE A 916 3.96 -17.03 -20.31
C ILE A 916 4.73 -17.70 -19.18
N ILE A 917 4.07 -17.89 -18.04
CA ILE A 917 4.67 -18.33 -16.79
C ILE A 917 3.76 -19.31 -16.04
N ASN A 918 4.35 -20.23 -15.28
CA ASN A 918 3.67 -21.15 -14.38
C ASN A 918 2.62 -22.06 -15.04
N CYS A 919 2.61 -22.18 -16.37
CA CYS A 919 1.65 -23.01 -17.09
C CYS A 919 1.95 -24.50 -16.86
N ASN A 920 0.90 -25.34 -16.79
CA ASN A 920 1.03 -26.75 -16.45
C ASN A 920 0.18 -27.67 -17.33
N ASN A 921 0.80 -28.75 -17.82
CA ASN A 921 0.20 -29.69 -18.77
C ASN A 921 -0.27 -29.02 -20.07
N THR A 922 0.45 -27.99 -20.52
CA THR A 922 0.01 -27.10 -21.62
C THR A 922 0.88 -27.29 -22.87
N ASN A 923 0.31 -27.19 -24.06
CA ASN A 923 1.07 -27.11 -25.32
C ASN A 923 1.30 -25.65 -25.71
N ILE A 924 2.43 -25.33 -26.35
CA ILE A 924 2.71 -23.96 -26.82
C ILE A 924 3.07 -23.89 -28.30
N THR A 925 2.55 -22.90 -29.01
CA THR A 925 2.96 -22.56 -30.38
C THR A 925 3.03 -21.05 -30.55
N LEU A 926 4.25 -20.54 -30.71
CA LEU A 926 4.51 -19.15 -31.07
C LEU A 926 4.87 -19.11 -32.56
N GLN A 927 4.15 -18.31 -33.35
CA GLN A 927 4.37 -18.25 -34.81
C GLN A 927 5.64 -17.45 -35.19
N SER A 928 6.07 -16.52 -34.34
CA SER A 928 7.25 -15.69 -34.56
C SER A 928 7.77 -15.18 -33.23
N GLY A 929 8.91 -14.50 -33.27
CA GLY A 929 9.38 -13.65 -32.19
C GLY A 929 10.89 -13.53 -32.13
N GLY A 930 11.40 -13.09 -30.99
CA GLY A 930 12.84 -12.91 -30.75
C GLY A 930 13.42 -11.60 -31.25
N ALA A 931 14.71 -11.39 -30.94
CA ALA A 931 15.43 -10.11 -31.09
C ALA A 931 15.32 -9.48 -32.49
N ASN A 932 15.39 -10.29 -33.55
CA ASN A 932 15.35 -9.82 -34.94
C ASN A 932 13.98 -9.23 -35.35
N THR A 933 12.92 -9.46 -34.57
CA THR A 933 11.55 -8.98 -34.87
C THR A 933 10.99 -8.07 -33.78
N ILE A 934 11.86 -7.49 -32.96
CA ILE A 934 11.47 -6.68 -31.79
C ILE A 934 10.54 -5.51 -32.11
N VAL A 935 10.73 -4.88 -33.27
CA VAL A 935 9.84 -3.82 -33.77
C VAL A 935 8.44 -4.35 -34.06
N LYS A 936 8.29 -5.59 -34.56
CA LYS A 936 6.98 -6.19 -34.91
C LYS A 936 6.29 -6.85 -33.71
N HIS A 937 7.05 -7.52 -32.84
CA HIS A 937 6.52 -8.42 -31.81
C HIS A 937 6.98 -8.11 -30.37
N GLY A 938 7.97 -7.23 -30.17
CA GLY A 938 8.60 -7.07 -28.85
C GLY A 938 9.45 -8.28 -28.49
N ILE A 939 9.46 -8.71 -27.23
CA ILE A 939 10.08 -9.97 -26.78
C ILE A 939 9.09 -10.69 -25.88
N TYR A 940 8.79 -11.96 -26.18
CA TYR A 940 8.03 -12.78 -25.24
C TYR A 940 8.94 -13.35 -24.17
N ARG A 941 8.48 -13.29 -22.93
CA ARG A 941 9.15 -13.92 -21.79
C ARG A 941 8.44 -15.24 -21.48
N VAL A 942 9.07 -16.36 -21.83
CA VAL A 942 8.53 -17.72 -21.63
C VAL A 942 9.40 -18.47 -20.63
N TYR A 943 8.94 -18.62 -19.38
CA TYR A 943 9.77 -19.21 -18.34
C TYR A 943 8.98 -19.88 -17.22
N ASN A 944 9.60 -20.83 -16.52
CA ASN A 944 9.02 -21.55 -15.39
C ASN A 944 7.69 -22.27 -15.73
N ASN A 945 7.63 -22.94 -16.88
CA ASN A 945 6.43 -23.69 -17.32
C ASN A 945 6.69 -25.21 -17.39
N ASN A 946 5.61 -25.98 -17.29
CA ASN A 946 5.56 -27.42 -17.53
C ASN A 946 4.70 -27.72 -18.76
N PHE A 947 5.36 -27.87 -19.92
CA PHE A 947 4.72 -28.09 -21.20
C PHE A 947 4.54 -29.58 -21.53
N THR A 948 3.57 -29.89 -22.38
CA THR A 948 3.39 -31.24 -22.96
C THR A 948 4.14 -31.39 -24.27
N ASP A 949 4.12 -30.37 -25.12
CA ASP A 949 4.89 -30.24 -26.35
C ASP A 949 4.88 -28.76 -26.78
N GLY A 950 5.73 -28.34 -27.71
CA GLY A 950 5.60 -27.00 -28.29
C GLY A 950 6.75 -26.48 -29.13
N ASN A 951 6.50 -25.29 -29.69
CA ASN A 951 7.46 -24.53 -30.47
C ASN A 951 7.40 -23.06 -30.05
N VAL A 952 8.53 -22.52 -29.58
CA VAL A 952 8.65 -21.12 -29.15
C VAL A 952 9.26 -20.21 -30.22
N ALA A 953 9.43 -20.71 -31.44
CA ALA A 953 10.10 -20.04 -32.55
C ALA A 953 11.48 -19.50 -32.10
N ASN A 954 11.78 -18.24 -32.42
CA ASN A 954 13.05 -17.61 -32.05
C ASN A 954 13.01 -16.90 -30.69
N ASN A 955 11.96 -17.13 -29.89
CA ASN A 955 11.88 -16.55 -28.54
C ASN A 955 12.76 -17.37 -27.59
N LEU A 956 13.50 -16.66 -26.74
CA LEU A 956 14.21 -17.31 -25.63
C LEU A 956 13.19 -17.86 -24.64
N SER A 957 13.32 -19.14 -24.33
CA SER A 957 12.51 -19.84 -23.35
C SER A 957 13.42 -20.49 -22.31
N LYS A 958 13.23 -20.16 -21.03
CA LYS A 958 14.17 -20.60 -19.96
C LYS A 958 13.49 -21.25 -18.77
N ASN A 959 14.17 -22.20 -18.12
CA ASN A 959 13.71 -22.88 -16.91
C ASN A 959 12.36 -23.60 -17.08
N ASN A 960 12.16 -24.29 -18.21
CA ASN A 960 10.93 -25.03 -18.47
C ASN A 960 11.16 -26.54 -18.34
N SER A 961 10.09 -27.25 -18.00
CA SER A 961 10.00 -28.69 -18.24
C SER A 961 9.08 -28.96 -19.43
N CYS A 962 9.39 -29.96 -20.25
CA CYS A 962 8.52 -30.40 -21.33
C CYS A 962 8.51 -31.93 -21.40
N ILE A 963 7.32 -32.55 -21.36
CA ILE A 963 7.18 -34.01 -21.45
C ILE A 963 7.55 -34.49 -22.87
N GLY A 964 7.11 -33.77 -23.88
CA GLY A 964 7.34 -34.04 -25.29
C GLY A 964 8.45 -33.18 -25.88
N SER A 965 8.26 -32.74 -27.13
CA SER A 965 9.23 -31.89 -27.80
C SER A 965 9.09 -30.43 -27.38
N LEU A 966 10.20 -29.71 -27.26
CA LEU A 966 10.19 -28.24 -27.20
C LEU A 966 11.26 -27.71 -28.15
N SER A 967 10.83 -27.04 -29.21
CA SER A 967 11.72 -26.49 -30.25
C SER A 967 11.81 -24.95 -30.17
N GLY A 968 12.95 -24.39 -30.60
CA GLY A 968 13.23 -22.96 -30.57
C GLY A 968 14.54 -22.64 -29.86
N VAL A 969 14.61 -21.50 -29.15
CA VAL A 969 15.78 -21.11 -28.35
C VAL A 969 15.53 -21.44 -26.87
N ILE A 970 16.12 -22.52 -26.37
CA ILE A 970 15.77 -23.14 -25.08
C ILE A 970 16.97 -23.17 -24.14
N TYR A 971 16.80 -22.64 -22.92
CA TYR A 971 17.85 -22.53 -21.91
C TYR A 971 17.43 -23.22 -20.61
N ASN A 972 18.37 -23.82 -19.89
CA ASN A 972 18.19 -24.31 -18.51
C ASN A 972 16.93 -25.19 -18.33
N SER A 973 16.63 -26.06 -19.30
CA SER A 973 15.34 -26.75 -19.37
C SER A 973 15.49 -28.28 -19.43
N ILE A 974 14.44 -28.99 -18.99
CA ILE A 974 14.35 -30.45 -19.06
C ILE A 974 13.28 -30.79 -20.09
N ILE A 975 13.62 -31.46 -21.19
CA ILE A 975 12.68 -31.73 -22.28
C ILE A 975 12.69 -33.22 -22.66
N GLY A 976 11.58 -33.78 -23.12
CA GLY A 976 11.52 -35.18 -23.55
C GLY A 976 12.01 -35.42 -24.98
N ALA A 977 12.07 -34.37 -25.80
CA ALA A 977 12.54 -34.46 -27.18
C ALA A 977 13.09 -33.12 -27.70
N TYR A 978 14.19 -33.17 -28.46
CA TYR A 978 14.64 -32.03 -29.25
C TYR A 978 13.81 -31.88 -30.53
N GLY A 979 13.84 -30.68 -31.10
CA GLY A 979 13.23 -30.32 -32.37
C GLY A 979 14.26 -29.81 -33.39
N ASP A 980 13.80 -29.68 -34.63
CA ASP A 980 14.59 -29.07 -35.71
C ASP A 980 14.70 -27.54 -35.54
N ASN A 981 15.66 -26.92 -36.24
CA ASN A 981 15.93 -25.48 -36.23
C ASN A 981 16.01 -24.88 -34.81
N SER A 982 16.62 -25.62 -33.89
CA SER A 982 16.60 -25.29 -32.46
C SER A 982 18.00 -25.05 -31.90
N PHE A 983 18.06 -24.19 -30.89
CA PHE A 983 19.23 -23.89 -30.10
C PHE A 983 18.97 -24.28 -28.65
N TYR A 984 19.80 -25.15 -28.09
CA TYR A 984 19.70 -25.61 -26.71
C TYR A 984 20.95 -25.23 -25.93
N ASN A 985 20.80 -24.61 -24.77
CA ASN A 985 21.90 -24.33 -23.86
C ASN A 985 21.57 -24.82 -22.46
N ASN A 986 22.48 -25.59 -21.86
CA ASN A 986 22.33 -26.13 -20.51
C ASN A 986 21.00 -26.90 -20.31
N CYS A 987 20.68 -27.79 -21.25
CA CYS A 987 19.42 -28.55 -21.23
C CYS A 987 19.66 -30.05 -20.97
N GLU A 988 18.73 -30.67 -20.26
CA GLU A 988 18.63 -32.14 -20.16
C GLU A 988 17.52 -32.63 -21.09
N ILE A 989 17.84 -33.62 -21.93
CA ILE A 989 16.95 -34.16 -22.94
C ILE A 989 16.69 -35.65 -22.63
N ASN A 990 15.49 -35.95 -22.15
CA ASN A 990 15.06 -37.27 -21.69
C ASN A 990 14.47 -38.10 -22.83
N ILE A 991 15.32 -38.89 -23.48
CA ILE A 991 15.02 -39.63 -24.70
C ILE A 991 14.17 -40.87 -24.40
N SER A 992 13.00 -40.95 -25.04
CA SER A 992 12.04 -42.05 -24.87
C SER A 992 11.80 -42.90 -26.12
N LYS A 993 12.39 -42.53 -27.27
CA LYS A 993 12.16 -43.17 -28.57
C LYS A 993 13.41 -43.17 -29.45
N SER A 994 13.52 -44.15 -30.35
CA SER A 994 14.68 -44.32 -31.23
C SER A 994 14.80 -43.23 -32.30
N PHE A 995 13.67 -42.72 -32.80
CA PHE A 995 13.60 -41.63 -33.78
C PHE A 995 12.81 -40.49 -33.18
N ILE A 996 13.43 -39.31 -33.07
CA ILE A 996 12.79 -38.12 -32.52
C ILE A 996 12.16 -37.30 -33.64
N CYS A 997 13.00 -36.71 -34.50
CA CYS A 997 12.63 -35.91 -35.64
C CYS A 997 13.79 -35.88 -36.67
N ASN A 998 13.51 -35.36 -37.86
CA ASN A 998 14.54 -35.06 -38.86
C ASN A 998 15.19 -33.72 -38.53
N LEU A 999 16.51 -33.64 -38.62
CA LEU A 999 17.28 -32.44 -38.28
C LEU A 999 17.90 -31.81 -39.53
N TYR A 1000 17.46 -30.60 -39.88
CA TYR A 1000 18.08 -29.75 -40.89
C TYR A 1000 19.07 -28.78 -40.26
N LYS A 1001 18.79 -28.31 -39.04
CA LYS A 1001 19.71 -27.49 -38.26
C LYS A 1001 19.52 -27.71 -36.76
N ILE A 1002 20.61 -27.80 -36.01
CA ILE A 1002 20.55 -27.84 -34.54
C ILE A 1002 21.85 -27.35 -33.90
N THR A 1003 21.72 -26.67 -32.78
CA THR A 1003 22.84 -26.28 -31.92
C THR A 1003 22.57 -26.72 -30.49
N MET A 1004 23.53 -27.40 -29.86
CA MET A 1004 23.44 -27.77 -28.45
C MET A 1004 24.74 -27.41 -27.73
N ILE A 1005 24.64 -26.72 -26.61
CA ILE A 1005 25.79 -26.32 -25.78
C ILE A 1005 25.50 -26.73 -24.34
N ASN A 1006 26.47 -27.38 -23.67
CA ASN A 1006 26.32 -27.84 -22.28
C ASN A 1006 25.11 -28.76 -22.06
N CYS A 1007 24.69 -29.53 -23.08
CA CYS A 1007 23.47 -30.34 -23.01
C CYS A 1007 23.76 -31.79 -22.65
N THR A 1008 22.81 -32.45 -21.99
CA THR A 1008 22.87 -33.90 -21.70
C THR A 1008 21.68 -34.60 -22.35
N LEU A 1009 21.95 -35.53 -23.26
CA LEU A 1009 20.96 -36.42 -23.83
C LEU A 1009 20.99 -37.73 -23.06
N LYS A 1010 19.86 -38.10 -22.46
CA LYS A 1010 19.75 -39.20 -21.52
C LYS A 1010 18.54 -40.08 -21.84
N PRO A 1011 18.72 -41.37 -22.14
CA PRO A 1011 17.64 -42.33 -22.18
C PRO A 1011 16.85 -42.40 -20.87
N ILE A 1012 15.53 -42.42 -20.93
CA ILE A 1012 14.71 -42.79 -19.77
C ILE A 1012 14.92 -44.28 -19.42
N PRO A 1013 14.72 -44.71 -18.17
CA PRO A 1013 14.97 -46.10 -17.74
C PRO A 1013 14.27 -47.18 -18.58
N GLU A 1014 13.10 -46.85 -19.15
CA GLU A 1014 12.31 -47.74 -19.97
C GLU A 1014 12.84 -47.89 -21.41
N PHE A 1015 13.74 -47.00 -21.86
CA PHE A 1015 14.28 -46.98 -23.22
C PHE A 1015 15.69 -47.60 -23.30
N ASN A 1016 15.77 -48.84 -23.82
CA ASN A 1016 17.03 -49.61 -23.91
C ASN A 1016 17.63 -49.69 -25.32
N ASP A 1017 16.99 -49.08 -26.31
CA ASP A 1017 17.43 -49.11 -27.72
C ASP A 1017 18.38 -47.94 -28.04
N ARG A 1018 18.87 -47.87 -29.28
CA ARG A 1018 19.71 -46.79 -29.79
C ARG A 1018 18.87 -45.64 -30.31
N TYR A 1019 19.03 -44.45 -29.73
CA TYR A 1019 18.41 -43.23 -30.26
C TYR A 1019 19.25 -42.61 -31.37
N LYS A 1020 18.58 -41.98 -32.34
CA LYS A 1020 19.19 -41.49 -33.57
C LYS A 1020 19.06 -39.96 -33.64
N LEU A 1021 20.18 -39.29 -33.80
CA LEU A 1021 20.22 -37.92 -34.32
C LEU A 1021 20.15 -38.02 -35.85
N SER A 1022 18.93 -37.92 -36.38
CA SER A 1022 18.65 -38.10 -37.80
C SER A 1022 18.96 -36.83 -38.59
N PHE A 1023 20.24 -36.63 -38.86
CA PHE A 1023 20.71 -35.57 -39.74
C PHE A 1023 20.20 -35.76 -41.17
N MET A 1024 19.67 -34.68 -41.72
CA MET A 1024 19.27 -34.52 -43.12
C MET A 1024 20.40 -33.83 -43.89
N THR A 1025 20.09 -33.13 -44.99
CA THR A 1025 21.08 -32.56 -45.92
C THR A 1025 21.75 -31.28 -45.42
N GLY A 1026 22.10 -31.20 -44.13
CA GLY A 1026 22.78 -30.05 -43.55
C GLY A 1026 24.25 -29.98 -43.99
N HIS A 1027 24.71 -28.77 -44.27
CA HIS A 1027 26.09 -28.47 -44.70
C HIS A 1027 26.75 -27.52 -43.69
N ASN A 1028 28.08 -27.41 -43.72
CA ASN A 1028 28.85 -26.53 -42.83
C ASN A 1028 28.47 -26.76 -41.33
N GLU A 1029 28.23 -25.69 -40.58
CA GLU A 1029 27.87 -25.73 -39.15
C GLU A 1029 26.35 -25.89 -38.91
N SER A 1030 25.63 -26.57 -39.81
CA SER A 1030 24.20 -26.86 -39.60
C SER A 1030 23.94 -27.67 -38.33
N TYR A 1031 24.90 -28.51 -37.93
CA TYR A 1031 24.83 -29.31 -36.71
C TYR A 1031 26.05 -28.98 -35.84
N TYR A 1032 25.79 -28.40 -34.68
CA TYR A 1032 26.84 -27.95 -33.77
C TYR A 1032 26.57 -28.43 -32.35
N PHE A 1033 27.55 -29.09 -31.74
CA PHE A 1033 27.47 -29.60 -30.38
C PHE A 1033 28.74 -29.22 -29.61
N GLU A 1034 28.60 -28.55 -28.48
CA GLU A 1034 29.71 -28.20 -27.60
C GLU A 1034 29.44 -28.66 -26.17
N ASN A 1035 30.43 -29.31 -25.55
CA ASN A 1035 30.39 -29.77 -24.17
C ASN A 1035 29.11 -30.59 -23.85
N CYS A 1036 28.72 -31.46 -24.80
CA CYS A 1036 27.50 -32.25 -24.69
C CYS A 1036 27.78 -33.69 -24.23
N ASN A 1037 26.89 -34.24 -23.42
CA ASN A 1037 26.93 -35.65 -22.97
C ASN A 1037 25.83 -36.46 -23.67
N PHE A 1038 26.23 -37.51 -24.37
CA PHE A 1038 25.34 -38.47 -25.04
C PHE A 1038 25.39 -39.80 -24.29
N LEU A 1039 24.45 -39.98 -23.36
CA LEU A 1039 24.36 -41.16 -22.49
C LEU A 1039 23.62 -42.30 -23.18
N GLY A 1040 23.94 -43.54 -22.80
CA GLY A 1040 23.42 -44.74 -23.43
C GLY A 1040 23.84 -44.89 -24.91
N LYS A 1041 22.98 -45.56 -25.70
CA LYS A 1041 23.28 -45.94 -27.10
C LYS A 1041 22.79 -44.85 -28.05
N SER A 1042 23.68 -44.24 -28.84
CA SER A 1042 23.35 -43.17 -29.79
C SER A 1042 23.83 -43.43 -31.22
N SER A 1043 23.11 -42.94 -32.23
CA SER A 1043 23.52 -42.93 -33.64
C SER A 1043 23.56 -41.52 -34.17
N LEU A 1044 24.68 -41.17 -34.80
CA LEU A 1044 24.85 -39.92 -35.55
C LEU A 1044 24.56 -40.20 -37.03
N GLY A 1045 23.34 -39.87 -37.46
CA GLY A 1045 22.82 -40.16 -38.80
C GLY A 1045 21.87 -41.36 -38.86
N GLY A 1046 20.90 -41.31 -39.78
CA GLY A 1046 19.86 -42.35 -39.94
C GLY A 1046 19.47 -42.67 -41.39
N ASN A 1047 19.36 -41.63 -42.24
CA ASN A 1047 18.89 -41.74 -43.64
C ASN A 1047 19.99 -41.55 -44.68
N ALA A 1048 21.25 -41.61 -44.25
CA ALA A 1048 22.41 -41.33 -45.09
C ALA A 1048 22.42 -39.91 -45.63
N ASP A 1049 22.19 -38.88 -44.81
CA ASP A 1049 22.32 -37.49 -45.23
C ASP A 1049 23.34 -36.72 -44.37
N PHE A 1050 24.07 -37.40 -43.49
CA PHE A 1050 25.03 -36.73 -42.62
C PHE A 1050 26.29 -36.32 -43.41
N TYR A 1051 26.28 -35.11 -43.95
CA TYR A 1051 27.36 -34.54 -44.77
C TYR A 1051 28.41 -33.80 -43.93
N SER A 1052 27.97 -32.97 -42.99
CA SER A 1052 28.81 -32.08 -42.18
C SER A 1052 28.29 -32.01 -40.74
N GLY A 1053 29.12 -31.68 -39.76
CA GLY A 1053 28.69 -31.42 -38.38
C GLY A 1053 29.84 -31.38 -37.37
N HIS A 1054 29.75 -30.50 -36.38
CA HIS A 1054 30.86 -30.21 -35.46
C HIS A 1054 30.53 -30.63 -34.02
N PHE A 1055 31.45 -31.35 -33.38
CA PHE A 1055 31.36 -31.83 -32.01
C PHE A 1055 32.62 -31.44 -31.24
N PHE A 1056 32.47 -30.55 -30.27
CA PHE A 1056 33.57 -30.05 -29.44
C PHE A 1056 33.40 -30.50 -28.01
N LYS A 1057 34.44 -31.09 -27.40
CA LYS A 1057 34.44 -31.50 -25.98
C LYS A 1057 33.24 -32.39 -25.59
N CYS A 1058 32.72 -33.17 -26.55
CA CYS A 1058 31.55 -34.01 -26.32
C CYS A 1058 31.95 -35.38 -25.76
N ASN A 1059 31.09 -35.97 -24.94
CA ASN A 1059 31.25 -37.31 -24.40
C ASN A 1059 30.15 -38.23 -24.91
N PHE A 1060 30.53 -39.36 -25.50
CA PHE A 1060 29.62 -40.38 -26.02
C PHE A 1060 29.82 -41.69 -25.26
N GLU A 1061 28.77 -42.17 -24.60
CA GLU A 1061 28.82 -43.44 -23.85
C GLU A 1061 28.85 -44.67 -24.76
N ASN A 1062 28.11 -44.64 -25.88
CA ASN A 1062 28.15 -45.67 -26.92
C ASN A 1062 27.60 -45.15 -28.25
N VAL A 1063 28.47 -44.82 -29.22
CA VAL A 1063 28.07 -44.16 -30.48
C VAL A 1063 28.46 -44.93 -31.75
N ASN A 1064 27.64 -44.79 -32.78
CA ASN A 1064 27.99 -45.10 -34.17
C ASN A 1064 27.73 -43.87 -35.06
N ILE A 1065 28.56 -43.69 -36.08
CA ILE A 1065 28.59 -42.53 -36.97
C ILE A 1065 28.30 -43.01 -38.39
N PHE A 1066 27.33 -42.38 -39.06
CA PHE A 1066 26.87 -42.76 -40.40
C PHE A 1066 27.11 -41.66 -41.43
N PRO A 1067 28.37 -41.34 -41.77
CA PRO A 1067 28.67 -40.30 -42.74
C PRO A 1067 28.22 -40.70 -44.16
N ASN A 1068 27.71 -39.73 -44.93
CA ASN A 1068 27.33 -39.96 -46.33
C ASN A 1068 28.54 -39.74 -47.27
N VAL A 1069 28.69 -40.64 -48.24
CA VAL A 1069 29.70 -40.58 -49.32
C VAL A 1069 29.49 -39.52 -50.40
N ASN A 1070 28.35 -38.83 -50.40
CA ASN A 1070 27.94 -37.88 -51.42
C ASN A 1070 27.99 -36.41 -50.94
N ALA A 1071 28.84 -36.08 -49.97
CA ALA A 1071 29.00 -34.71 -49.48
C ALA A 1071 29.71 -33.82 -50.53
N ASN A 1072 29.71 -32.51 -50.27
CA ASN A 1072 30.55 -31.57 -51.01
C ASN A 1072 31.99 -31.63 -50.48
N SER A 1073 32.94 -31.07 -51.25
CA SER A 1073 34.36 -31.10 -50.87
C SER A 1073 34.68 -30.26 -49.63
N ASP A 1074 33.85 -29.26 -49.31
CA ASP A 1074 33.95 -28.35 -48.18
C ASP A 1074 33.18 -28.81 -46.94
N ASP A 1075 32.33 -29.83 -47.06
CA ASP A 1075 31.64 -30.43 -45.90
C ASP A 1075 32.63 -31.19 -45.01
N LEU A 1076 32.46 -31.05 -43.69
CA LEU A 1076 33.33 -31.67 -42.70
C LEU A 1076 32.54 -32.16 -41.50
N ILE A 1077 32.73 -33.44 -41.16
CA ILE A 1077 32.32 -33.98 -39.87
C ILE A 1077 33.52 -33.92 -38.94
N LEU A 1078 33.48 -33.05 -37.94
CA LEU A 1078 34.58 -32.77 -37.03
C LEU A 1078 34.24 -33.20 -35.60
N PHE A 1079 35.14 -33.97 -34.99
CA PHE A 1079 35.16 -34.25 -33.56
C PHE A 1079 36.47 -33.70 -32.98
N GLU A 1080 36.39 -32.75 -32.07
CA GLU A 1080 37.57 -32.16 -31.43
C GLU A 1080 37.46 -32.23 -29.90
N ASN A 1081 38.53 -32.71 -29.25
CA ASN A 1081 38.60 -32.90 -27.80
C ASN A 1081 37.48 -33.80 -27.23
N CYS A 1082 36.97 -34.77 -28.00
CA CYS A 1082 35.85 -35.62 -27.60
C CYS A 1082 36.29 -36.93 -26.92
N SER A 1083 35.43 -37.46 -26.04
CA SER A 1083 35.50 -38.82 -25.49
C SER A 1083 34.48 -39.69 -26.20
N ILE A 1084 34.93 -40.72 -26.92
CA ILE A 1084 34.11 -41.53 -27.82
C ILE A 1084 34.24 -43.00 -27.46
N ASN A 1085 33.16 -43.59 -26.96
CA ASN A 1085 33.11 -45.02 -26.65
C ASN A 1085 32.23 -45.78 -27.66
N CYS A 1086 32.66 -46.98 -28.03
CA CYS A 1086 31.88 -47.90 -28.88
C CYS A 1086 32.06 -49.36 -28.43
N SER A 1087 30.95 -50.08 -28.18
CA SER A 1087 30.98 -51.43 -27.57
C SER A 1087 30.26 -52.52 -28.35
N GLU A 1088 29.34 -52.20 -29.26
CA GLU A 1088 28.46 -53.22 -29.89
C GLU A 1088 28.54 -53.23 -31.43
N ASN A 1089 29.15 -52.22 -32.08
CA ASN A 1089 29.07 -51.99 -33.54
C ASN A 1089 30.34 -51.33 -34.11
N ASN A 1090 30.48 -51.25 -35.44
CA ASN A 1090 31.55 -50.43 -36.03
C ASN A 1090 31.34 -48.97 -35.59
N LEU A 1091 32.41 -48.22 -35.37
CA LEU A 1091 32.28 -46.82 -35.02
C LEU A 1091 31.75 -46.03 -36.22
N ILE A 1092 32.29 -46.29 -37.41
CA ILE A 1092 31.96 -45.53 -38.63
C ILE A 1092 31.34 -46.45 -39.68
N TYR A 1093 30.23 -46.02 -40.28
CA TYR A 1093 29.53 -46.69 -41.37
C TYR A 1093 29.28 -45.75 -42.55
N TYR A 1094 30.10 -45.85 -43.60
CA TYR A 1094 29.84 -45.06 -44.81
C TYR A 1094 28.57 -45.53 -45.52
N ARG A 1095 27.67 -44.60 -45.81
CA ARG A 1095 26.32 -44.81 -46.38
C ARG A 1095 26.11 -43.94 -47.63
N PRO A 1096 25.03 -44.09 -48.45
CA PRO A 1096 23.77 -44.84 -48.25
C PRO A 1096 23.78 -46.32 -48.61
N PHE A 1097 24.28 -46.70 -49.79
CA PHE A 1097 24.08 -48.04 -50.35
C PHE A 1097 25.40 -48.68 -50.80
N ALA A 1098 25.41 -50.01 -50.83
CA ALA A 1098 26.55 -50.85 -51.19
C ALA A 1098 27.28 -50.46 -52.50
N TYR A 1099 26.51 -50.02 -53.49
CA TYR A 1099 26.96 -49.71 -54.85
C TYR A 1099 27.16 -48.21 -55.13
N THR A 1100 26.91 -47.35 -54.14
CA THR A 1100 27.09 -45.89 -54.31
C THR A 1100 28.56 -45.55 -54.51
N LYS A 1101 28.87 -44.87 -55.63
CA LYS A 1101 30.17 -44.22 -55.86
C LYS A 1101 30.18 -42.88 -55.15
N GLY A 1102 31.02 -42.71 -54.15
CA GLY A 1102 31.13 -41.45 -53.40
C GLY A 1102 31.68 -40.31 -54.24
N THR A 1103 31.29 -39.09 -53.89
CA THR A 1103 31.92 -37.84 -54.36
C THR A 1103 32.97 -37.40 -53.35
N PHE A 1104 32.53 -37.07 -52.13
CA PHE A 1104 33.36 -36.66 -51.01
C PHE A 1104 32.75 -37.08 -49.68
N THR A 1105 33.63 -37.32 -48.71
CA THR A 1105 33.35 -37.34 -47.27
C THR A 1105 34.63 -36.98 -46.56
N ASN A 1106 34.59 -35.93 -45.76
CA ASN A 1106 35.69 -35.56 -44.88
C ASN A 1106 35.26 -35.78 -43.44
N LEU A 1107 36.01 -36.60 -42.72
CA LEU A 1107 35.79 -36.92 -41.31
C LEU A 1107 37.09 -36.70 -40.56
N GLU A 1108 37.09 -35.86 -39.54
CA GLU A 1108 38.28 -35.54 -38.75
C GLU A 1108 38.00 -35.73 -37.25
N PHE A 1109 38.94 -36.41 -36.60
CA PHE A 1109 39.01 -36.54 -35.14
C PHE A 1109 40.33 -35.90 -34.68
N LYS A 1110 40.23 -34.93 -33.78
CA LYS A 1110 41.37 -34.17 -33.27
C LYS A 1110 41.38 -34.20 -31.75
N ASP A 1111 42.51 -34.53 -31.15
CA ASP A 1111 42.70 -34.53 -29.69
C ASP A 1111 41.64 -35.40 -28.94
N CYS A 1112 41.13 -36.47 -29.56
CA CYS A 1112 40.06 -37.29 -29.01
C CYS A 1112 40.58 -38.51 -28.24
N ILE A 1113 39.80 -38.98 -27.25
CA ILE A 1113 39.98 -40.28 -26.61
C ILE A 1113 38.95 -41.25 -27.20
N ILE A 1114 39.40 -42.34 -27.81
CA ILE A 1114 38.53 -43.30 -28.48
C ILE A 1114 38.67 -44.67 -27.80
N THR A 1115 37.60 -45.14 -27.15
CA THR A 1115 37.58 -46.44 -26.47
C THR A 1115 36.76 -47.46 -27.26
N ILE A 1116 37.40 -48.56 -27.65
CA ILE A 1116 36.77 -49.67 -28.39
C ILE A 1116 36.87 -50.94 -27.55
N SER A 1117 35.72 -51.51 -27.19
CA SER A 1117 35.65 -52.62 -26.22
C SER A 1117 35.34 -54.00 -26.81
N LYS A 1118 35.27 -54.16 -28.15
CA LYS A 1118 34.82 -55.41 -28.82
C LYS A 1118 35.80 -56.01 -29.83
N THR A 1119 35.64 -57.31 -30.11
CA THR A 1119 36.66 -58.15 -30.80
C THR A 1119 36.36 -58.54 -32.25
N ASN A 1120 35.10 -58.55 -32.70
CA ASN A 1120 34.71 -59.29 -33.92
C ASN A 1120 34.27 -58.42 -35.12
N SER A 1121 34.47 -57.11 -35.09
CA SER A 1121 34.05 -56.22 -36.21
C SER A 1121 35.14 -55.23 -36.56
N SER A 1122 35.08 -54.68 -37.77
CA SER A 1122 36.00 -53.61 -38.13
C SER A 1122 35.73 -52.31 -37.36
N PHE A 1123 36.68 -51.38 -37.36
CA PHE A 1123 36.47 -50.05 -36.80
C PHE A 1123 35.64 -49.17 -37.74
N ILE A 1124 35.98 -49.19 -39.04
CA ILE A 1124 35.27 -48.55 -40.14
C ILE A 1124 34.66 -49.64 -41.03
N TYR A 1125 33.38 -49.49 -41.36
CA TYR A 1125 32.69 -50.34 -42.32
C TYR A 1125 32.11 -49.53 -43.48
N ALA A 1126 32.70 -49.66 -44.66
CA ALA A 1126 32.27 -48.96 -45.86
C ALA A 1126 31.15 -49.72 -46.57
N TYR A 1127 29.88 -49.42 -46.24
CA TYR A 1127 28.75 -49.93 -47.03
C TYR A 1127 28.79 -49.26 -48.41
N ALA A 1128 28.70 -47.93 -48.45
CA ALA A 1128 28.99 -47.13 -49.65
C ALA A 1128 30.51 -46.90 -49.83
N LYS A 1129 30.93 -46.49 -51.03
CA LYS A 1129 32.35 -46.36 -51.41
C LYS A 1129 32.84 -44.93 -51.18
N PRO A 1130 33.55 -44.64 -50.06
CA PRO A 1130 33.96 -43.29 -49.73
C PRO A 1130 35.05 -42.79 -50.67
N ASN A 1131 35.07 -41.48 -50.87
CA ASN A 1131 36.13 -40.69 -51.48
C ASN A 1131 36.37 -39.47 -50.56
N GLY A 1132 37.59 -38.92 -50.49
CA GLY A 1132 37.95 -37.87 -49.52
C GLY A 1132 38.89 -38.37 -48.41
N SER A 1133 38.65 -37.96 -47.16
CA SER A 1133 39.53 -38.29 -46.03
C SER A 1133 38.81 -38.73 -44.76
N CYS A 1134 39.49 -39.58 -44.00
CA CYS A 1134 39.20 -39.85 -42.59
C CYS A 1134 40.50 -39.69 -41.80
N GLU A 1135 40.55 -38.72 -40.90
CA GLU A 1135 41.78 -38.32 -40.22
C GLU A 1135 41.64 -38.44 -38.70
N PHE A 1136 42.66 -39.01 -38.07
CA PHE A 1136 42.83 -39.09 -36.62
C PHE A 1136 44.12 -38.37 -36.27
N ASN A 1137 44.01 -37.20 -35.66
CA ASN A 1137 45.12 -36.33 -35.31
C ASN A 1137 45.23 -36.22 -33.80
N ASN A 1138 46.38 -36.63 -33.25
CA ASN A 1138 46.66 -36.63 -31.81
C ASN A 1138 45.58 -37.35 -30.96
N CYS A 1139 45.02 -38.44 -31.48
CA CYS A 1139 43.98 -39.22 -30.82
C CYS A 1139 44.57 -40.37 -30.00
N ASN A 1140 44.04 -40.59 -28.78
CA ASN A 1140 44.42 -41.69 -27.92
C ASN A 1140 43.43 -42.86 -28.07
N PHE A 1141 43.91 -44.01 -28.51
CA PHE A 1141 43.10 -45.22 -28.68
C PHE A 1141 43.23 -46.17 -27.48
N ILE A 1142 42.12 -46.43 -26.80
CA ILE A 1142 42.01 -47.42 -25.71
C ILE A 1142 41.23 -48.63 -26.24
N ILE A 1143 41.93 -49.73 -26.48
CA ILE A 1143 41.37 -50.87 -27.20
C ILE A 1143 41.55 -52.17 -26.39
N SER A 1144 40.49 -52.99 -26.30
CA SER A 1144 40.52 -54.26 -25.56
C SER A 1144 40.88 -55.50 -26.40
N SER A 1145 40.96 -55.42 -27.73
CA SER A 1145 41.19 -56.57 -28.62
C SER A 1145 41.62 -56.23 -30.06
N ILE A 1146 42.09 -57.23 -30.82
CA ILE A 1146 42.53 -57.10 -32.22
C ILE A 1146 41.33 -57.00 -33.17
N PHE A 1147 41.30 -56.00 -34.05
CA PHE A 1147 40.28 -55.81 -35.08
C PHE A 1147 40.87 -55.34 -36.43
N THR A 1148 40.03 -55.31 -37.47
CA THR A 1148 40.35 -54.73 -38.79
C THR A 1148 39.99 -53.24 -38.81
N ILE A 1149 40.90 -52.33 -39.17
CA ILE A 1149 40.60 -50.88 -39.19
C ILE A 1149 39.58 -50.55 -40.27
N PHE A 1150 39.85 -50.94 -41.52
CA PHE A 1150 38.95 -50.69 -42.65
C PHE A 1150 38.46 -51.99 -43.30
N ASP A 1151 37.15 -52.15 -43.37
CA ASP A 1151 36.46 -53.20 -44.13
C ASP A 1151 35.20 -52.62 -44.79
N GLY A 1152 34.49 -53.39 -45.61
CA GLY A 1152 33.26 -52.89 -46.25
C GLY A 1152 32.53 -53.93 -47.08
N TYR A 1153 31.52 -53.47 -47.82
CA TYR A 1153 30.73 -54.34 -48.69
C TYR A 1153 31.54 -54.70 -49.97
N PRO A 1154 31.67 -55.98 -50.34
CA PRO A 1154 32.68 -56.46 -51.29
C PRO A 1154 32.44 -56.08 -52.76
N SER A 1155 31.27 -55.56 -53.12
CA SER A 1155 30.95 -55.15 -54.50
C SER A 1155 31.41 -53.72 -54.81
N TYR A 1156 31.78 -53.45 -56.06
CA TYR A 1156 32.15 -52.11 -56.57
C TYR A 1156 33.35 -51.47 -55.87
N ILE A 1157 34.36 -52.27 -55.52
CA ILE A 1157 35.57 -51.80 -54.84
C ILE A 1157 36.30 -50.71 -55.65
N ASP A 1158 36.28 -50.81 -56.98
CA ASP A 1158 36.90 -49.86 -57.90
C ASP A 1158 36.25 -48.46 -57.90
N ASN A 1159 35.07 -48.29 -57.27
CA ASN A 1159 34.45 -46.97 -57.12
C ASN A 1159 35.18 -46.08 -56.10
N ILE A 1160 36.06 -46.65 -55.26
CA ILE A 1160 36.98 -45.87 -54.42
C ILE A 1160 38.13 -45.41 -55.31
N THR A 1161 38.24 -44.11 -55.51
CA THR A 1161 39.21 -43.50 -56.46
C THR A 1161 40.24 -42.62 -55.79
N ASP A 1162 39.92 -41.99 -54.66
CA ASP A 1162 40.88 -41.22 -53.86
C ASP A 1162 40.40 -41.13 -52.41
N TYR A 1163 40.66 -42.18 -51.62
CA TYR A 1163 40.31 -42.21 -50.22
C TYR A 1163 41.57 -42.30 -49.36
N SER A 1164 41.71 -41.36 -48.43
CA SER A 1164 42.82 -41.31 -47.48
C SER A 1164 42.34 -41.59 -46.07
N LEU A 1165 43.08 -42.43 -45.36
CA LEU A 1165 42.86 -42.75 -43.96
C LEU A 1165 44.16 -42.48 -43.21
N ASN A 1166 44.18 -41.42 -42.41
CA ASN A 1166 45.40 -40.90 -41.81
C ASN A 1166 45.34 -41.01 -40.28
N PHE A 1167 46.39 -41.57 -39.68
CA PHE A 1167 46.63 -41.59 -38.24
C PHE A 1167 47.92 -40.79 -37.97
N ILE A 1168 47.78 -39.58 -37.45
CA ILE A 1168 48.87 -38.64 -37.18
C ILE A 1168 49.02 -38.51 -35.67
N ASN A 1169 50.19 -38.82 -35.12
CA ASN A 1169 50.43 -38.85 -33.67
C ASN A 1169 49.38 -39.66 -32.90
N SER A 1170 48.84 -40.71 -33.53
CA SER A 1170 47.71 -41.49 -33.03
C SER A 1170 48.04 -43.00 -33.08
N PRO A 1171 48.78 -43.52 -32.10
CA PRO A 1171 49.31 -44.89 -32.17
C PRO A 1171 48.19 -45.94 -32.09
N LEU A 1172 48.29 -46.96 -32.94
CA LEU A 1172 47.43 -48.15 -32.95
C LEU A 1172 48.14 -49.33 -32.27
N LEU A 1173 47.38 -50.34 -31.81
CA LEU A 1173 47.95 -51.58 -31.25
C LEU A 1173 48.79 -52.33 -32.30
N GLU A 1174 49.94 -52.90 -31.88
CA GLU A 1174 50.91 -53.57 -32.76
C GLU A 1174 50.31 -54.68 -33.66
N ASN A 1175 49.25 -55.35 -33.21
CA ASN A 1175 48.61 -56.46 -33.93
C ASN A 1175 47.35 -56.05 -34.73
N THR A 1176 47.11 -54.75 -34.95
CA THR A 1176 45.91 -54.27 -35.64
C THR A 1176 45.98 -54.52 -37.15
N LYS A 1177 44.95 -55.14 -37.74
CA LYS A 1177 44.87 -55.35 -39.19
C LYS A 1177 44.36 -54.06 -39.85
N LEU A 1178 45.21 -53.33 -40.59
CA LEU A 1178 44.82 -52.02 -41.14
C LEU A 1178 43.70 -52.09 -42.19
N ILE A 1179 43.65 -53.15 -42.99
CA ILE A 1179 42.66 -53.30 -44.07
C ILE A 1179 42.29 -54.78 -44.26
N SER A 1180 41.04 -55.07 -44.58
CA SER A 1180 40.58 -56.45 -44.84
C SER A 1180 41.18 -57.02 -46.13
N ASP A 1181 41.20 -58.35 -46.26
CA ASP A 1181 41.83 -59.02 -47.42
C ASP A 1181 41.11 -58.67 -48.73
N THR A 1182 39.81 -58.42 -48.65
CA THR A 1182 38.95 -57.98 -49.78
C THR A 1182 39.40 -56.63 -50.36
N PHE A 1183 39.85 -55.68 -49.53
CA PHE A 1183 40.20 -54.32 -49.96
C PHE A 1183 41.70 -54.10 -50.11
N LYS A 1184 42.54 -55.04 -49.66
CA LYS A 1184 44.00 -54.92 -49.63
C LYS A 1184 44.64 -54.66 -51.00
N SER A 1185 44.01 -55.08 -52.10
CA SER A 1185 44.53 -54.87 -53.46
C SER A 1185 44.15 -53.53 -54.09
N ASN A 1186 43.27 -52.73 -53.46
CA ASN A 1186 42.84 -51.45 -54.01
C ASN A 1186 43.88 -50.35 -53.73
N LYS A 1187 44.57 -49.90 -54.79
CA LYS A 1187 45.62 -48.86 -54.72
C LYS A 1187 45.11 -47.45 -54.42
N ASN A 1188 43.81 -47.22 -54.50
CA ASN A 1188 43.18 -45.92 -54.27
C ASN A 1188 42.82 -45.68 -52.78
N ILE A 1189 43.00 -46.69 -51.93
CA ILE A 1189 42.92 -46.54 -50.46
C ILE A 1189 44.33 -46.29 -49.93
N LYS A 1190 44.58 -45.08 -49.43
CA LYS A 1190 45.88 -44.68 -48.86
C LYS A 1190 45.75 -44.66 -47.34
N ILE A 1191 46.39 -45.61 -46.66
CA ILE A 1191 46.47 -45.61 -45.19
C ILE A 1191 47.83 -45.09 -44.76
N THR A 1192 47.86 -43.99 -44.00
CA THR A 1192 49.08 -43.36 -43.51
C THR A 1192 49.11 -43.42 -41.98
N ILE A 1193 50.24 -43.84 -41.40
CA ILE A 1193 50.50 -43.78 -39.96
C ILE A 1193 51.77 -42.93 -39.79
N LYS A 1194 51.64 -41.78 -39.13
CA LYS A 1194 52.69 -40.77 -38.93
C LYS A 1194 52.95 -40.50 -37.46
#